data_AF-T2M7N9-F1
#
_entry.id   AF-T2M7N9-F1
#
_cell.length_a   1.000
_cell.length_b   1.000
_cell.length_c   1.000
_cell.angle_alpha   90.00
_cell.angle_beta   90.00
_cell.angle_gamma   90.00
#
_symmetry.space_group_name_H-M   'P 1'
#
loop_
_entity.id
_entity.type
_entity.pdbx_description
1 polymer ?
#
loop_
_entity_poly.entity_id
_entity_poly.type
_entity_poly.pdbx_seq_one_letter_code
_entity_poly.pdbx_strand_id
1 'polypeptide(L)'
;MTTLKEICAGLPLNPLPKKRSRDNNVLHAPVRTPNLSPQEIKLAVQNALRYFPENVHEELAYEFAEELINYGHIYMYRFQPSIEMKAYPIDEYPCKTRQAAAIMLMIMNNLDPRVAQFPNELITYGGNGHVFSNWAQFLIVMNYLSIMSEHQTLVMYSGHPMGLFPSSPSSPRAVITNGMVIPNYSSKTDFERMFALGVTMYGQMTAGSYCYIGPQGIVHGTTLTILNAGRKYLKTDDLSGKVFVTSGLGGMSGAQAKAGVITGCVTVVAEVSKDALLKRYNQGWLLEIADSLEDLVNKVIIAKDSKRSVSIGYLGNIVEVWEHLVDVYKKTGNRLVDLGSDQTSLHNPFNGGYYPVQLTFEESNKMMHSDPENFRKLVQESLRRHVNAVNILSEAGMYFWDYGNAFLLEASRAGGDVSKPGAPAGIFKYPTYVQDIMGDIFSMGFGPFRWVCTTGLSSDLEETDKIAEEVLKEFAKDQSLPDYVLGQINDNIKWIQEAANHDLVVGSQARILYSDQFGRSRIAVAMNNAINEGRIKGPIVISRDHHDVSGTDSPFRETSNIYDGSSFCADMAVQNCIGDSFRGATWVALHNGGGCGWGEVINGGFGLVLDGSLEAGERAKKMLAWDVSNGVARRAWCGHPYAQEAISRSMNENEALIVTKSHSISNTDVIEKALESIVK
;
A
#
# COMPACT_ATOMS: atom_id res chain seq x y z
N MET A 1 12.89 -14.81 -27.49
CA MET A 1 12.09 -14.11 -26.45
C MET A 1 10.99 -13.36 -27.18
N THR A 2 9.78 -13.33 -26.63
CA THR A 2 8.67 -12.53 -27.19
C THR A 2 9.01 -11.03 -27.15
N THR A 3 8.48 -10.27 -28.08
CA THR A 3 8.65 -8.81 -28.23
C THR A 3 7.45 -8.04 -27.68
N LEU A 4 7.59 -6.72 -27.45
CA LEU A 4 6.45 -5.85 -27.09
C LEU A 4 5.32 -5.94 -28.12
N LYS A 5 5.66 -6.04 -29.42
CA LYS A 5 4.67 -6.19 -30.49
C LYS A 5 3.87 -7.49 -30.38
N GLU A 6 4.50 -8.59 -29.97
CA GLU A 6 3.83 -9.88 -29.82
C GLU A 6 2.89 -9.90 -28.61
N ILE A 7 3.25 -9.29 -27.48
CA ILE A 7 2.32 -9.20 -26.34
C ILE A 7 1.12 -8.27 -26.61
N CYS A 8 1.27 -7.33 -27.56
CA CYS A 8 0.18 -6.48 -28.05
C CYS A 8 -0.71 -7.17 -29.09
N ALA A 9 -0.37 -8.36 -29.59
CA ALA A 9 -1.13 -9.04 -30.63
C ALA A 9 -2.40 -9.75 -30.12
N GLY A 10 -2.58 -9.82 -28.80
CA GLY A 10 -3.69 -10.54 -28.16
C GLY A 10 -3.32 -11.98 -27.85
N LEU A 11 -4.33 -12.85 -27.74
CA LEU A 11 -4.12 -14.25 -27.40
C LEU A 11 -3.50 -15.03 -28.58
N PRO A 12 -2.34 -15.68 -28.41
CA PRO A 12 -1.80 -16.60 -29.41
C PRO A 12 -2.61 -17.90 -29.40
N LEU A 13 -3.39 -18.14 -30.46
CA LEU A 13 -4.30 -19.29 -30.54
C LEU A 13 -3.96 -20.28 -31.65
N ASN A 14 -3.19 -19.86 -32.67
CA ASN A 14 -2.83 -20.72 -33.79
C ASN A 14 -1.39 -20.45 -34.26
N PRO A 15 -0.42 -21.32 -33.91
CA PRO A 15 -0.57 -22.43 -32.95
C PRO A 15 -0.73 -21.91 -31.51
N LEU A 16 -1.32 -22.73 -30.63
CA LEU A 16 -1.24 -22.48 -29.19
C LEU A 16 0.24 -22.46 -28.75
N PRO A 17 0.63 -21.59 -27.80
CA PRO A 17 1.95 -21.68 -27.17
C PRO A 17 2.14 -23.05 -26.52
N LYS A 18 3.40 -23.45 -26.37
CA LYS A 18 3.73 -24.68 -25.64
C LYS A 18 3.22 -24.57 -24.20
N LYS A 19 2.67 -25.66 -23.68
CA LYS A 19 2.32 -25.80 -22.26
C LYS A 19 3.52 -25.41 -21.38
N ARG A 20 3.27 -24.66 -20.33
CA ARG A 20 4.29 -24.19 -19.37
C ARG A 20 3.93 -24.67 -17.96
N SER A 21 4.92 -25.19 -17.25
CA SER A 21 4.82 -25.59 -15.84
C SER A 21 5.41 -24.51 -14.93
N ARG A 22 5.09 -24.56 -13.63
CA ARG A 22 5.81 -23.76 -12.61
C ARG A 22 7.31 -24.08 -12.64
N ASP A 23 8.14 -23.05 -12.47
CA ASP A 23 9.59 -23.18 -12.46
C ASP A 23 10.06 -23.25 -11.00
N ASN A 24 10.58 -24.41 -10.60
CA ASN A 24 11.01 -24.65 -9.22
C ASN A 24 12.21 -23.76 -8.79
N ASN A 25 12.85 -23.05 -9.72
CA ASN A 25 13.95 -22.15 -9.42
C ASN A 25 13.51 -20.71 -9.10
N VAL A 26 12.22 -20.39 -9.19
CA VAL A 26 11.68 -19.07 -8.81
C VAL A 26 10.71 -19.19 -7.64
N LEU A 27 10.61 -18.12 -6.86
CA LEU A 27 9.64 -18.04 -5.78
C LEU A 27 8.22 -17.99 -6.37
N HIS A 28 7.36 -18.87 -5.87
CA HIS A 28 5.97 -19.01 -6.28
C HIS A 28 5.02 -18.71 -5.12
N ALA A 29 3.83 -18.22 -5.46
CA ALA A 29 2.79 -18.02 -4.45
C ALA A 29 2.39 -19.35 -3.79
N PRO A 30 2.05 -19.34 -2.48
CA PRO A 30 1.50 -20.52 -1.80
C PRO A 30 0.30 -21.10 -2.54
N VAL A 31 0.15 -22.43 -2.48
CA VAL A 31 -1.02 -23.13 -3.03
C VAL A 31 -2.27 -22.69 -2.27
N ARG A 32 -3.33 -22.33 -3.01
CA ARG A 32 -4.60 -21.92 -2.42
C ARG A 32 -5.52 -23.11 -2.19
N THR A 33 -6.40 -23.01 -1.20
CA THR A 33 -7.40 -24.04 -0.87
C THR A 33 -8.81 -23.44 -0.83
N PRO A 34 -9.40 -23.12 -2.00
CA PRO A 34 -10.69 -22.41 -2.08
C PRO A 34 -11.90 -23.26 -1.66
N ASN A 35 -11.71 -24.57 -1.41
CA ASN A 35 -12.76 -25.51 -1.01
C ASN A 35 -13.99 -25.50 -1.94
N LEU A 36 -13.75 -25.48 -3.26
CA LEU A 36 -14.81 -25.48 -4.27
C LEU A 36 -15.59 -26.81 -4.29
N SER A 37 -16.90 -26.71 -4.45
CA SER A 37 -17.74 -27.88 -4.77
C SER A 37 -17.44 -28.45 -6.17
N PRO A 38 -17.82 -29.71 -6.48
CA PRO A 38 -17.66 -30.25 -7.83
C PRO A 38 -18.30 -29.39 -8.93
N GLN A 39 -19.44 -28.79 -8.65
CA GLN A 39 -20.14 -27.86 -9.55
C GLN A 39 -19.33 -26.58 -9.75
N GLU A 40 -18.72 -26.05 -8.69
CA GLU A 40 -17.87 -24.86 -8.76
C GLU A 40 -16.54 -25.12 -9.46
N ILE A 41 -15.94 -26.30 -9.30
CA ILE A 41 -14.76 -26.70 -10.09
C ILE A 41 -15.09 -26.66 -11.58
N LYS A 42 -16.22 -27.26 -11.97
CA LYS A 42 -16.71 -27.20 -13.36
C LYS A 42 -16.93 -25.77 -13.81
N LEU A 43 -17.56 -24.94 -12.98
CA LEU A 43 -17.83 -23.54 -13.26
C LEU A 43 -16.54 -22.71 -13.41
N ALA A 44 -15.52 -22.94 -12.59
CA ALA A 44 -14.22 -22.26 -12.68
C ALA A 44 -13.56 -22.54 -14.04
N VAL A 45 -13.52 -23.81 -14.46
CA VAL A 45 -12.96 -24.20 -15.77
C VAL A 45 -13.79 -23.58 -16.90
N GLN A 46 -15.13 -23.63 -16.82
CA GLN A 46 -16.01 -22.97 -17.80
C GLN A 46 -15.73 -21.46 -17.87
N ASN A 47 -15.56 -20.80 -16.72
CA ASN A 47 -15.28 -19.39 -16.63
C ASN A 47 -13.94 -19.02 -17.27
N ALA A 48 -12.91 -19.86 -17.10
CA ALA A 48 -11.59 -19.72 -17.70
C ALA A 48 -11.61 -19.94 -19.22
N LEU A 49 -12.41 -20.90 -19.71
CA LEU A 49 -12.52 -21.18 -21.14
C LEU A 49 -13.19 -20.06 -21.96
N ARG A 50 -13.91 -19.13 -21.32
CA ARG A 50 -14.56 -17.98 -22.00
C ARG A 50 -13.59 -17.06 -22.76
N TYR A 51 -12.31 -17.06 -22.40
CA TYR A 51 -11.30 -16.26 -23.11
C TYR A 51 -10.88 -16.87 -24.45
N PHE A 52 -11.27 -18.11 -24.73
CA PHE A 52 -10.74 -18.90 -25.84
C PHE A 52 -11.86 -19.37 -26.78
N PRO A 53 -11.58 -19.52 -28.08
CA PRO A 53 -12.53 -20.12 -29.02
C PRO A 53 -12.70 -21.63 -28.76
N GLU A 54 -13.85 -22.17 -29.15
CA GLU A 54 -14.24 -23.56 -28.87
C GLU A 54 -13.23 -24.61 -29.34
N ASN A 55 -12.54 -24.35 -30.46
CA ASN A 55 -11.61 -25.31 -31.07
C ASN A 55 -10.36 -25.64 -30.23
N VAL A 56 -10.09 -24.88 -29.16
CA VAL A 56 -8.99 -25.16 -28.22
C VAL A 56 -9.49 -25.58 -26.83
N HIS A 57 -10.82 -25.69 -26.64
CA HIS A 57 -11.39 -25.96 -25.32
C HIS A 57 -11.02 -27.34 -24.78
N GLU A 58 -10.94 -28.37 -25.63
CA GLU A 58 -10.61 -29.73 -25.18
C GLU A 58 -9.21 -29.80 -24.52
N GLU A 59 -8.20 -29.21 -25.17
CA GLU A 59 -6.83 -29.15 -24.64
C GLU A 59 -6.75 -28.28 -23.38
N LEU A 60 -7.36 -27.09 -23.41
CA LEU A 60 -7.27 -26.12 -22.31
C LEU A 60 -8.12 -26.51 -21.09
N ALA A 61 -9.24 -27.22 -21.27
CA ALA A 61 -10.08 -27.66 -20.15
C ALA A 61 -9.32 -28.60 -19.21
N TYR A 62 -8.56 -29.54 -19.78
CA TYR A 62 -7.72 -30.44 -19.00
C TYR A 62 -6.62 -29.68 -18.24
N GLU A 63 -5.92 -28.77 -18.95
CA GLU A 63 -4.84 -27.97 -18.35
C GLU A 63 -5.35 -27.05 -17.23
N PHE A 64 -6.49 -26.38 -17.43
CA PHE A 64 -7.06 -25.49 -16.43
C PHE A 64 -7.61 -26.25 -15.22
N ALA A 65 -8.20 -27.43 -15.42
CA ALA A 65 -8.60 -28.29 -14.32
C ALA A 65 -7.37 -28.74 -13.50
N GLU A 66 -6.27 -29.10 -14.17
CA GLU A 66 -5.01 -29.47 -13.52
C GLU A 66 -4.41 -28.30 -12.71
N GLU A 67 -4.38 -27.08 -13.27
CA GLU A 67 -3.93 -25.90 -12.53
C GLU A 67 -4.80 -25.63 -11.29
N LEU A 68 -6.13 -25.69 -11.44
CA LEU A 68 -7.06 -25.46 -10.34
C LEU A 68 -6.85 -26.46 -9.20
N ILE A 69 -6.65 -27.74 -9.52
CA ILE A 69 -6.41 -28.80 -8.52
C ILE A 69 -5.05 -28.63 -7.85
N ASN A 70 -4.00 -28.34 -8.63
CA ASN A 70 -2.63 -28.32 -8.11
C ASN A 70 -2.27 -27.02 -7.38
N TYR A 71 -2.89 -25.91 -7.77
CA TYR A 71 -2.51 -24.57 -7.28
C TYR A 71 -3.65 -23.83 -6.59
N GLY A 72 -4.88 -24.35 -6.67
CA GLY A 72 -6.08 -23.70 -6.14
C GLY A 72 -6.57 -22.54 -6.99
N HIS A 73 -6.00 -22.33 -8.18
CA HIS A 73 -6.35 -21.24 -9.09
C HIS A 73 -5.88 -21.53 -10.53
N ILE A 74 -6.56 -20.93 -11.51
CA ILE A 74 -6.23 -21.05 -12.95
C ILE A 74 -5.47 -19.80 -13.38
N TYR A 75 -4.14 -19.87 -13.42
CA TYR A 75 -3.25 -18.78 -13.82
C TYR A 75 -3.03 -18.71 -15.33
N MET A 76 -3.25 -19.83 -16.02
CA MET A 76 -3.04 -20.01 -17.45
C MET A 76 -1.56 -19.84 -17.83
N TYR A 77 -0.65 -20.57 -17.15
CA TYR A 77 0.80 -20.38 -17.30
C TYR A 77 1.31 -20.52 -18.74
N ARG A 78 0.62 -21.30 -19.59
CA ARG A 78 0.88 -21.40 -21.03
C ARG A 78 0.95 -20.04 -21.72
N PHE A 79 0.15 -19.07 -21.27
CA PHE A 79 0.04 -17.75 -21.88
C PHE A 79 0.97 -16.71 -21.24
N GLN A 80 1.81 -17.10 -20.27
CA GLN A 80 2.83 -16.22 -19.72
C GLN A 80 3.89 -15.90 -20.80
N PRO A 81 4.07 -14.62 -21.16
CA PRO A 81 5.09 -14.23 -22.14
C PRO A 81 6.51 -14.63 -21.71
N SER A 82 7.37 -14.84 -22.71
CA SER A 82 8.81 -15.08 -22.53
C SER A 82 9.67 -13.82 -22.63
N ILE A 83 9.04 -12.64 -22.73
CA ILE A 83 9.74 -11.36 -22.71
C ILE A 83 10.30 -11.13 -21.31
N GLU A 84 11.42 -10.43 -21.20
CA GLU A 84 11.84 -9.89 -19.91
C GLU A 84 10.76 -8.92 -19.42
N MET A 85 10.05 -9.30 -18.36
CA MET A 85 8.97 -8.50 -17.80
C MET A 85 9.59 -7.34 -17.02
N LYS A 86 9.49 -6.13 -17.57
CA LYS A 86 9.94 -4.87 -16.97
C LYS A 86 9.27 -3.68 -17.64
N ALA A 87 9.36 -2.51 -17.02
CA ALA A 87 9.06 -1.26 -17.71
C ALA A 87 10.11 -1.00 -18.81
N TYR A 88 9.65 -0.74 -20.03
CA TYR A 88 10.47 -0.27 -21.15
C TYR A 88 10.28 1.25 -21.34
N PRO A 89 11.17 1.94 -22.06
CA PRO A 89 10.92 3.31 -22.52
C PRO A 89 9.57 3.40 -23.26
N ILE A 90 8.80 4.44 -22.98
CA ILE A 90 7.42 4.60 -23.47
C ILE A 90 7.29 4.53 -24.99
N ASP A 91 8.29 5.01 -25.73
CA ASP A 91 8.26 5.05 -27.19
C ASP A 91 8.51 3.67 -27.84
N GLU A 92 8.87 2.65 -27.06
CA GLU A 92 8.98 1.26 -27.54
C GLU A 92 7.63 0.52 -27.57
N TYR A 93 6.63 1.02 -26.85
CA TYR A 93 5.30 0.41 -26.80
C TYR A 93 4.52 0.71 -28.10
N PRO A 94 4.03 -0.31 -28.82
CA PRO A 94 3.35 -0.11 -30.10
C PRO A 94 1.88 0.27 -29.88
N CYS A 95 1.65 1.48 -29.37
CA CYS A 95 0.33 2.00 -29.04
C CYS A 95 -0.06 3.16 -29.95
N LYS A 96 -1.37 3.35 -30.15
CA LYS A 96 -1.90 4.54 -30.84
C LYS A 96 -1.89 5.81 -29.98
N THR A 97 -1.89 5.67 -28.65
CA THR A 97 -1.88 6.80 -27.70
C THR A 97 -0.76 6.64 -26.68
N ARG A 98 -0.08 7.74 -26.33
CA ARG A 98 0.98 7.71 -25.31
C ARG A 98 0.43 7.41 -23.92
N GLN A 99 -0.81 7.83 -23.62
CA GLN A 99 -1.46 7.50 -22.37
C GLN A 99 -1.67 5.99 -22.18
N ALA A 100 -2.05 5.27 -23.24
CA ALA A 100 -2.16 3.82 -23.18
C ALA A 100 -0.78 3.14 -23.04
N ALA A 101 0.24 3.64 -23.75
CA ALA A 101 1.63 3.19 -23.59
C ALA A 101 2.13 3.36 -22.14
N ALA A 102 1.80 4.49 -21.49
CA ALA A 102 2.13 4.71 -20.09
C ALA A 102 1.45 3.68 -19.17
N ILE A 103 0.17 3.34 -19.39
CA ILE A 103 -0.50 2.28 -18.61
C ILE A 103 0.19 0.93 -18.81
N MET A 104 0.58 0.58 -20.04
CA MET A 104 1.32 -0.66 -20.33
C MET A 104 2.68 -0.71 -19.63
N LEU A 105 3.42 0.41 -19.63
CA LEU A 105 4.67 0.57 -18.89
C LEU A 105 4.47 0.26 -17.41
N MET A 106 3.44 0.85 -16.81
CA MET A 106 3.17 0.67 -15.39
C MET A 106 2.69 -0.74 -15.04
N ILE A 107 1.88 -1.38 -15.89
CA ILE A 107 1.50 -2.79 -15.75
C ILE A 107 2.74 -3.69 -15.75
N MET A 108 3.64 -3.50 -16.71
CA MET A 108 4.86 -4.31 -16.80
C MET A 108 5.81 -4.05 -15.64
N ASN A 109 5.87 -2.82 -15.11
CA ASN A 109 6.61 -2.53 -13.89
C ASN A 109 6.09 -3.32 -12.68
N ASN A 110 4.76 -3.36 -12.50
CA ASN A 110 4.14 -4.10 -11.41
C ASN A 110 4.39 -5.62 -11.47
N LEU A 111 4.75 -6.15 -12.64
CA LEU A 111 5.05 -7.56 -12.88
C LEU A 111 6.55 -7.85 -13.05
N ASP A 112 7.40 -6.83 -12.93
CA ASP A 112 8.85 -7.00 -13.02
C ASP A 112 9.34 -7.91 -11.89
N PRO A 113 10.11 -8.99 -12.16
CA PRO A 113 10.61 -9.89 -11.11
C PRO A 113 11.47 -9.22 -10.03
N ARG A 114 12.02 -8.03 -10.31
CA ARG A 114 12.75 -7.20 -9.33
C ARG A 114 11.79 -6.46 -8.40
N VAL A 115 10.57 -6.19 -8.86
CA VAL A 115 9.53 -5.40 -8.17
C VAL A 115 8.48 -6.31 -7.50
N ALA A 116 7.95 -7.29 -8.24
CA ALA A 116 6.86 -8.16 -7.84
C ALA A 116 7.31 -9.29 -6.91
N GLN A 117 6.43 -9.65 -5.96
CA GLN A 117 6.66 -10.73 -5.01
C GLN A 117 6.54 -12.12 -5.66
N PHE A 118 5.49 -12.35 -6.45
CA PHE A 118 5.29 -13.59 -7.20
C PHE A 118 4.85 -13.24 -8.64
N PRO A 119 5.80 -12.84 -9.51
CA PRO A 119 5.49 -12.32 -10.85
C PRO A 119 4.77 -13.34 -11.73
N ASN A 120 5.08 -14.63 -11.61
CA ASN A 120 4.45 -15.70 -12.42
C ASN A 120 2.97 -15.91 -12.07
N GLU A 121 2.58 -15.65 -10.83
CA GLU A 121 1.18 -15.64 -10.35
C GLU A 121 0.53 -14.25 -10.45
N LEU A 122 1.19 -13.29 -11.10
CA LEU A 122 0.74 -11.93 -11.29
C LEU A 122 0.51 -11.16 -9.97
N ILE A 123 1.28 -11.48 -8.93
CA ILE A 123 1.19 -10.86 -7.60
C ILE A 123 2.35 -9.90 -7.39
N THR A 124 2.03 -8.63 -7.18
CA THR A 124 3.04 -7.59 -6.92
C THR A 124 3.48 -7.59 -5.46
N TYR A 125 2.55 -7.59 -4.49
CA TYR A 125 2.90 -7.58 -3.06
C TYR A 125 1.71 -8.00 -2.18
N GLY A 126 1.95 -8.07 -0.86
CA GLY A 126 0.91 -8.37 0.14
C GLY A 126 0.48 -9.84 0.15
N GLY A 127 1.28 -10.74 -0.42
CA GLY A 127 0.97 -12.17 -0.53
C GLY A 127 -0.02 -12.52 -1.63
N ASN A 128 -1.03 -11.67 -1.88
CA ASN A 128 -2.10 -11.91 -2.85
C ASN A 128 -2.59 -10.64 -3.58
N GLY A 129 -1.85 -9.53 -3.56
CA GLY A 129 -2.17 -8.34 -4.34
C GLY A 129 -1.87 -8.55 -5.82
N HIS A 130 -2.91 -8.90 -6.60
CA HIS A 130 -2.82 -9.25 -8.01
C HIS A 130 -2.89 -8.03 -8.94
N VAL A 131 -2.13 -8.10 -10.04
CA VAL A 131 -2.26 -7.21 -11.22
C VAL A 131 -3.36 -7.70 -12.15
N PHE A 132 -3.44 -9.02 -12.34
CA PHE A 132 -4.52 -9.70 -13.07
C PHE A 132 -4.78 -11.06 -12.40
N SER A 133 -5.96 -11.63 -12.64
CA SER A 133 -6.30 -12.97 -12.15
C SER A 133 -5.56 -14.06 -12.92
N ASN A 134 -5.29 -13.86 -14.22
CA ASN A 134 -4.60 -14.84 -15.07
C ASN A 134 -3.89 -14.18 -16.27
N TRP A 135 -3.03 -14.93 -16.96
CA TRP A 135 -2.23 -14.44 -18.08
C TRP A 135 -3.03 -14.14 -19.36
N ALA A 136 -4.22 -14.70 -19.54
CA ALA A 136 -5.07 -14.34 -20.68
C ALA A 136 -5.57 -12.88 -20.54
N GLN A 137 -5.96 -12.48 -19.33
CA GLN A 137 -6.34 -11.09 -19.04
C GLN A 137 -5.20 -10.12 -19.35
N PHE A 138 -3.96 -10.46 -18.95
CA PHE A 138 -2.78 -9.65 -19.28
C PHE A 138 -2.68 -9.43 -20.80
N LEU A 139 -2.68 -10.50 -21.61
CA LEU A 139 -2.50 -10.37 -23.07
C LEU A 139 -3.62 -9.59 -23.75
N ILE A 140 -4.87 -9.76 -23.31
CA ILE A 140 -6.01 -9.01 -23.86
C ILE A 140 -5.93 -7.53 -23.49
N VAL A 141 -5.52 -7.21 -22.25
CA VAL A 141 -5.31 -5.81 -21.82
C VAL A 141 -4.20 -5.15 -22.63
N MET A 142 -3.07 -5.82 -22.80
CA MET A 142 -1.96 -5.30 -23.61
C MET A 142 -2.40 -5.07 -25.07
N ASN A 143 -3.21 -5.97 -25.63
CA ASN A 143 -3.81 -5.76 -26.95
C ASN A 143 -4.74 -4.55 -26.99
N TYR A 144 -5.71 -4.45 -26.08
CA TYR A 144 -6.66 -3.34 -26.05
C TYR A 144 -5.97 -1.98 -25.87
N LEU A 145 -4.99 -1.88 -24.96
CA LEU A 145 -4.20 -0.66 -24.78
C LEU A 145 -3.39 -0.30 -26.03
N SER A 146 -2.90 -1.29 -26.79
CA SER A 146 -2.16 -1.02 -28.03
C SER A 146 -3.04 -0.45 -29.14
N ILE A 147 -4.31 -0.90 -29.25
CA ILE A 147 -5.19 -0.55 -30.38
C ILE A 147 -6.19 0.58 -30.07
N MET A 148 -6.38 0.94 -28.80
CA MET A 148 -7.38 1.95 -28.42
C MET A 148 -7.05 3.35 -28.95
N SER A 149 -8.10 4.14 -29.23
CA SER A 149 -7.97 5.56 -29.53
C SER A 149 -8.15 6.44 -28.28
N GLU A 150 -7.93 7.74 -28.42
CA GLU A 150 -8.22 8.73 -27.37
C GLU A 150 -9.72 8.88 -27.07
N HIS A 151 -10.59 8.35 -27.94
CA HIS A 151 -12.04 8.37 -27.78
C HIS A 151 -12.58 7.06 -27.20
N GLN A 152 -11.72 6.32 -26.49
CA GLN A 152 -12.09 5.07 -25.86
C GLN A 152 -11.58 5.00 -24.41
N THR A 153 -12.30 4.21 -23.62
CA THR A 153 -11.96 3.84 -22.26
C THR A 153 -12.01 2.31 -22.14
N LEU A 154 -10.93 1.72 -21.64
CA LEU A 154 -10.85 0.33 -21.25
C LEU A 154 -11.55 0.13 -19.90
N VAL A 155 -12.55 -0.73 -19.86
CA VAL A 155 -13.31 -1.04 -18.65
C VAL A 155 -12.80 -2.35 -18.04
N MET A 156 -12.32 -2.29 -16.79
CA MET A 156 -11.67 -3.41 -16.10
C MET A 156 -12.52 -3.90 -14.92
N TYR A 157 -12.87 -5.18 -14.94
CA TYR A 157 -13.69 -5.88 -13.94
C TYR A 157 -12.84 -6.90 -13.19
N SER A 158 -12.22 -6.49 -12.09
CA SER A 158 -11.34 -7.34 -11.28
C SER A 158 -10.32 -8.12 -12.10
N GLY A 159 -9.58 -7.38 -12.95
CA GLY A 159 -8.58 -7.92 -13.87
C GLY A 159 -9.15 -8.33 -15.23
N HIS A 160 -10.45 -8.65 -15.33
CA HIS A 160 -11.07 -8.95 -16.62
C HIS A 160 -11.21 -7.69 -17.49
N PRO A 161 -10.64 -7.65 -18.70
CA PRO A 161 -10.85 -6.55 -19.65
C PRO A 161 -12.20 -6.70 -20.35
N MET A 162 -13.23 -6.02 -19.82
CA MET A 162 -14.58 -6.08 -20.37
C MET A 162 -14.62 -5.59 -21.83
N GLY A 163 -13.84 -4.55 -22.13
CA GLY A 163 -13.70 -4.04 -23.49
C GLY A 163 -13.36 -2.57 -23.57
N LEU A 164 -13.22 -2.09 -24.80
CA LEU A 164 -13.04 -0.68 -25.14
C LEU A 164 -14.39 -0.06 -25.46
N PHE A 165 -14.83 0.90 -24.65
CA PHE A 165 -16.10 1.62 -24.82
C PHE A 165 -15.83 3.05 -25.31
N PRO A 166 -16.67 3.63 -26.19
CA PRO A 166 -16.52 5.01 -26.62
C PRO A 166 -16.55 6.01 -25.45
N SER A 167 -15.70 7.04 -25.50
CA SER A 167 -15.58 8.10 -24.50
C SER A 167 -14.97 9.38 -25.10
N SER A 168 -14.60 10.37 -24.27
CA SER A 168 -13.95 11.62 -24.71
C SER A 168 -12.42 11.58 -24.49
N PRO A 169 -11.64 12.41 -25.21
CA PRO A 169 -10.20 12.55 -24.94
C PRO A 169 -9.87 12.90 -23.49
N SER A 170 -10.73 13.70 -22.85
CA SER A 170 -10.62 14.05 -21.42
C SER A 170 -11.03 12.96 -20.44
N SER A 171 -11.67 11.89 -20.90
CA SER A 171 -12.01 10.73 -20.08
C SER A 171 -10.76 9.90 -19.74
N PRO A 172 -10.81 9.06 -18.70
CA PRO A 172 -9.76 8.10 -18.41
C PRO A 172 -9.63 7.09 -19.55
N ARG A 173 -8.40 6.69 -19.88
CA ARG A 173 -8.11 5.58 -20.79
C ARG A 173 -8.43 4.23 -20.17
N ALA A 174 -8.44 4.12 -18.84
CA ALA A 174 -8.92 2.94 -18.13
C ALA A 174 -9.73 3.30 -16.87
N VAL A 175 -10.77 2.51 -16.59
CA VAL A 175 -11.51 2.54 -15.32
C VAL A 175 -11.43 1.15 -14.70
N ILE A 176 -10.92 1.09 -13.47
CA ILE A 176 -10.55 -0.16 -12.80
C ILE A 176 -11.37 -0.38 -11.55
N THR A 177 -11.97 -1.56 -11.44
CA THR A 177 -12.55 -2.05 -10.19
C THR A 177 -11.89 -3.36 -9.82
N ASN A 178 -11.49 -3.52 -8.55
CA ASN A 178 -10.92 -4.79 -8.07
C ASN A 178 -11.59 -5.20 -6.76
N GLY A 179 -12.20 -6.38 -6.74
CA GLY A 179 -12.80 -6.91 -5.52
C GLY A 179 -14.15 -6.31 -5.13
N MET A 180 -14.74 -5.48 -5.98
CA MET A 180 -16.07 -4.92 -5.73
C MET A 180 -17.11 -6.04 -5.65
N VAL A 181 -17.77 -6.17 -4.51
CA VAL A 181 -18.76 -7.21 -4.23
C VAL A 181 -19.90 -6.62 -3.41
N ILE A 182 -21.09 -7.22 -3.51
CA ILE A 182 -22.23 -6.88 -2.68
C ILE A 182 -21.81 -7.05 -1.19
N PRO A 183 -22.01 -6.06 -0.32
CA PRO A 183 -21.41 -6.05 1.03
C PRO A 183 -21.61 -7.32 1.85
N ASN A 184 -22.82 -7.90 1.83
CA ASN A 184 -23.14 -9.13 2.58
C ASN A 184 -22.40 -10.39 2.09
N TYR A 185 -21.67 -10.32 0.98
CA TYR A 185 -20.89 -11.41 0.38
C TYR A 185 -19.40 -11.05 0.28
N SER A 186 -18.93 -10.11 1.11
CA SER A 186 -17.54 -9.67 1.16
C SER A 186 -16.71 -10.38 2.24
N SER A 187 -17.03 -11.63 2.59
CA SER A 187 -16.20 -12.38 3.53
C SER A 187 -14.89 -12.87 2.88
N LYS A 188 -13.86 -13.15 3.69
CA LYS A 188 -12.60 -13.74 3.20
C LYS A 188 -12.82 -15.11 2.54
N THR A 189 -13.78 -15.90 3.04
CA THR A 189 -14.16 -17.19 2.44
C THR A 189 -14.81 -16.99 1.07
N ASP A 190 -15.70 -16.01 0.94
CA ASP A 190 -16.30 -15.67 -0.35
C ASP A 190 -15.25 -15.21 -1.36
N PHE A 191 -14.25 -14.44 -0.92
CA PHE A 191 -13.12 -14.04 -1.75
C PHE A 191 -12.35 -15.24 -2.32
N GLU A 192 -11.89 -16.17 -1.48
CA GLU A 192 -11.09 -17.33 -1.95
C GLU A 192 -11.88 -18.15 -2.98
N ARG A 193 -13.18 -18.34 -2.74
CA ARG A 193 -14.11 -19.02 -3.67
C ARG A 193 -14.25 -18.25 -4.98
N MET A 194 -14.56 -16.96 -4.93
CA MET A 194 -14.75 -16.11 -6.12
C MET A 194 -13.47 -15.91 -6.94
N PHE A 195 -12.31 -15.84 -6.28
CA PHE A 195 -11.02 -15.74 -6.94
C PHE A 195 -10.74 -16.99 -7.77
N ALA A 196 -10.89 -18.18 -7.16
CA ALA A 196 -10.70 -19.46 -7.86
C ALA A 196 -11.72 -19.68 -9.00
N LEU A 197 -12.96 -19.17 -8.85
CA LEU A 197 -13.95 -19.15 -9.92
C LEU A 197 -13.60 -18.18 -11.07
N GLY A 198 -12.58 -17.33 -10.91
CA GLY A 198 -12.15 -16.35 -11.90
C GLY A 198 -13.11 -15.18 -12.07
N VAL A 199 -13.87 -14.82 -11.02
CA VAL A 199 -14.87 -13.73 -11.06
C VAL A 199 -14.47 -12.50 -10.24
N THR A 200 -13.38 -12.56 -9.49
CA THR A 200 -12.82 -11.40 -8.78
C THR A 200 -11.31 -11.55 -8.58
N MET A 201 -10.66 -10.50 -8.07
CA MET A 201 -9.28 -10.54 -7.59
C MET A 201 -9.06 -9.47 -6.52
N TYR A 202 -8.08 -9.70 -5.66
CA TYR A 202 -7.64 -8.71 -4.68
C TYR A 202 -6.54 -7.84 -5.27
N GLY A 203 -6.84 -6.57 -5.53
CA GLY A 203 -5.91 -5.62 -6.15
C GLY A 203 -5.01 -4.87 -5.17
N GLN A 204 -5.11 -5.16 -3.85
CA GLN A 204 -4.47 -4.37 -2.79
C GLN A 204 -4.79 -2.87 -3.00
N MET A 205 -3.77 -2.01 -3.03
CA MET A 205 -3.83 -0.59 -3.35
C MET A 205 -3.22 -0.39 -4.72
N THR A 206 -1.90 -0.55 -4.85
CA THR A 206 -1.15 -0.16 -6.06
C THR A 206 -0.86 -1.33 -7.01
N ALA A 207 -1.16 -2.57 -6.60
CA ALA A 207 -0.97 -3.76 -7.41
C ALA A 207 -1.95 -3.81 -8.59
N GLY A 208 -3.25 -3.78 -8.28
CA GLY A 208 -4.32 -3.83 -9.29
C GLY A 208 -4.63 -2.49 -9.97
N SER A 209 -4.02 -1.38 -9.52
CA SER A 209 -4.16 -0.05 -10.12
C SER A 209 -2.93 0.38 -10.92
N TYR A 210 -1.96 -0.52 -11.08
CA TYR A 210 -0.78 -0.36 -11.94
C TYR A 210 0.08 0.84 -11.53
N CYS A 211 0.44 0.96 -10.25
CA CYS A 211 1.27 2.08 -9.80
C CYS A 211 2.20 1.77 -8.63
N TYR A 212 2.62 0.51 -8.48
CA TYR A 212 3.61 0.13 -7.49
C TYR A 212 5.01 0.47 -8.01
N ILE A 213 5.86 1.06 -7.16
CA ILE A 213 7.18 1.59 -7.53
C ILE A 213 8.30 0.98 -6.68
N GLY A 214 8.07 -0.25 -6.22
CA GLY A 214 8.96 -0.91 -5.29
C GLY A 214 8.83 -0.35 -3.86
N PRO A 215 9.82 -0.64 -3.01
CA PRO A 215 9.65 -0.49 -1.57
C PRO A 215 9.98 0.92 -1.05
N GLN A 216 10.45 1.83 -1.90
CA GLN A 216 10.72 3.23 -1.54
C GLN A 216 9.50 3.95 -0.94
N GLY A 217 8.29 3.60 -1.39
CA GLY A 217 7.04 4.13 -0.85
C GLY A 217 6.87 3.87 0.64
N ILE A 218 7.22 2.65 1.06
CA ILE A 218 7.14 2.25 2.46
C ILE A 218 8.30 2.84 3.26
N VAL A 219 9.52 2.88 2.71
CA VAL A 219 10.67 3.52 3.40
C VAL A 219 10.35 4.98 3.74
N HIS A 220 9.80 5.73 2.79
CA HIS A 220 9.38 7.12 3.00
C HIS A 220 8.29 7.24 4.08
N GLY A 221 7.19 6.51 3.92
CA GLY A 221 6.07 6.55 4.87
C GLY A 221 6.49 6.15 6.30
N THR A 222 7.35 5.15 6.44
CA THR A 222 7.89 4.74 7.74
C THR A 222 8.86 5.76 8.33
N THR A 223 9.67 6.41 7.50
CA THR A 223 10.54 7.51 7.93
C THR A 223 9.69 8.64 8.53
N LEU A 224 8.63 9.07 7.84
CA LEU A 224 7.71 10.09 8.36
C LEU A 224 6.98 9.63 9.63
N THR A 225 6.56 8.37 9.70
CA THR A 225 5.88 7.84 10.89
C THR A 225 6.79 7.92 12.12
N ILE A 226 8.04 7.48 11.99
CA ILE A 226 9.02 7.48 13.10
C ILE A 226 9.38 8.92 13.51
N LEU A 227 9.61 9.83 12.56
CA LEU A 227 9.90 11.24 12.85
C LEU A 227 8.75 11.92 13.60
N ASN A 228 7.51 11.72 13.12
CA ASN A 228 6.33 12.30 13.76
C ASN A 228 6.05 11.64 15.13
N ALA A 229 6.31 10.34 15.30
CA ALA A 229 6.26 9.68 16.61
C ALA A 229 7.28 10.30 17.59
N GLY A 230 8.51 10.56 17.12
CA GLY A 230 9.55 11.25 17.87
C GLY A 230 9.11 12.62 18.38
N ARG A 231 8.60 13.46 17.48
CA ARG A 231 8.08 14.79 17.84
C ARG A 231 6.90 14.71 18.80
N LYS A 232 5.93 13.83 18.52
CA LYS A 232 4.67 13.78 19.26
C LYS A 232 4.82 13.17 20.65
N TYR A 233 5.57 12.08 20.78
CA TYR A 233 5.62 11.29 22.02
C TYR A 233 6.94 11.41 22.78
N LEU A 234 8.07 11.57 22.07
CA LEU A 234 9.37 11.78 22.70
C LEU A 234 9.75 13.26 22.81
N LYS A 235 8.96 14.17 22.22
CA LYS A 235 9.17 15.62 22.23
C LYS A 235 10.55 16.04 21.69
N THR A 236 11.02 15.35 20.65
CA THR A 236 12.32 15.61 20.01
C THR A 236 12.24 15.46 18.49
N ASP A 237 13.00 16.29 17.79
CA ASP A 237 13.29 16.18 16.35
C ASP A 237 14.54 15.34 16.05
N ASP A 238 15.40 15.15 17.07
CA ASP A 238 16.58 14.30 17.00
C ASP A 238 16.31 12.95 17.67
N LEU A 239 16.32 11.88 16.88
CA LEU A 239 16.13 10.51 17.33
C LEU A 239 17.45 9.77 17.59
N SER A 240 18.59 10.47 17.56
CA SER A 240 19.88 9.89 17.91
C SER A 240 19.87 9.32 19.33
N GLY A 241 20.23 8.04 19.46
CA GLY A 241 20.17 7.30 20.73
C GLY A 241 18.75 6.94 21.21
N LYS A 242 17.70 7.13 20.40
CA LYS A 242 16.38 6.57 20.67
C LYS A 242 16.26 5.17 20.10
N VAL A 243 15.58 4.28 20.81
CA VAL A 243 15.42 2.87 20.41
C VAL A 243 14.00 2.61 19.93
N PHE A 244 13.89 2.14 18.68
CA PHE A 244 12.66 1.67 18.05
C PHE A 244 12.69 0.16 17.86
N VAL A 245 11.71 -0.57 18.37
CA VAL A 245 11.59 -2.03 18.23
C VAL A 245 10.35 -2.39 17.43
N THR A 246 10.51 -3.23 16.40
CA THR A 246 9.43 -3.69 15.53
C THR A 246 9.70 -5.11 14.99
N SER A 247 8.85 -5.60 14.11
CA SER A 247 8.84 -6.95 13.56
C SER A 247 8.62 -7.00 12.05
N GLY A 248 9.11 -8.08 11.44
CA GLY A 248 8.92 -8.41 10.04
C GLY A 248 9.95 -7.73 9.12
N LEU A 249 10.56 -8.53 8.24
CA LEU A 249 11.48 -8.12 7.18
C LEU A 249 10.98 -8.55 5.79
N GLY A 250 9.67 -8.81 5.67
CA GLY A 250 8.97 -9.13 4.43
C GLY A 250 8.93 -7.98 3.43
N GLY A 251 8.09 -8.08 2.39
CA GLY A 251 8.04 -7.12 1.26
C GLY A 251 7.99 -5.65 1.68
N MET A 252 6.99 -5.30 2.51
CA MET A 252 6.81 -3.95 3.05
C MET A 252 7.58 -3.75 4.37
N SER A 253 7.55 -4.71 5.29
CA SER A 253 8.11 -4.57 6.64
C SER A 253 9.63 -4.50 6.69
N GLY A 254 10.32 -5.01 5.66
CA GLY A 254 11.76 -4.80 5.48
C GLY A 254 12.19 -3.33 5.39
N ALA A 255 11.30 -2.43 4.98
CA ALA A 255 11.58 -1.00 4.89
C ALA A 255 11.81 -0.33 6.25
N GLN A 256 11.30 -0.92 7.33
CA GLN A 256 11.44 -0.37 8.69
C GLN A 256 12.91 -0.28 9.13
N ALA A 257 13.73 -1.27 8.74
CA ALA A 257 15.16 -1.27 9.02
C ALA A 257 15.86 -0.05 8.38
N LYS A 258 15.55 0.25 7.11
CA LYS A 258 16.13 1.40 6.41
C LYS A 258 15.57 2.72 6.93
N ALA A 259 14.26 2.82 7.14
CA ALA A 259 13.61 4.02 7.67
C ALA A 259 14.18 4.40 9.04
N GLY A 260 14.39 3.42 9.92
CA GLY A 260 15.07 3.61 11.20
C GLY A 260 16.43 4.30 11.07
N VAL A 261 17.26 3.82 10.14
CA VAL A 261 18.56 4.42 9.86
C VAL A 261 18.44 5.86 9.34
N ILE A 262 17.51 6.11 8.41
CA ILE A 262 17.27 7.45 7.84
C ILE A 262 16.82 8.44 8.92
N THR A 263 16.01 8.00 9.88
CA THR A 263 15.57 8.83 11.01
C THR A 263 16.63 9.04 12.08
N GLY A 264 17.75 8.30 12.04
CA GLY A 264 18.83 8.43 13.01
C GLY A 264 18.67 7.58 14.28
N CYS A 265 17.64 6.73 14.37
CA CYS A 265 17.39 5.92 15.56
C CYS A 265 18.17 4.59 15.56
N VAL A 266 18.20 3.94 16.72
CA VAL A 266 18.60 2.53 16.87
C VAL A 266 17.35 1.69 16.63
N THR A 267 17.32 0.90 15.56
CA THR A 267 16.16 0.09 15.19
C THR A 267 16.43 -1.38 15.37
N VAL A 268 15.55 -2.08 16.07
CA VAL A 268 15.54 -3.54 16.18
C VAL A 268 14.39 -4.10 15.36
N VAL A 269 14.68 -5.09 14.51
CA VAL A 269 13.64 -5.80 13.74
C VAL A 269 13.77 -7.31 13.96
N ALA A 270 12.77 -7.92 14.57
CA ALA A 270 12.70 -9.38 14.69
C ALA A 270 12.06 -10.01 13.45
N GLU A 271 12.64 -11.10 12.94
CA GLU A 271 12.14 -11.87 11.80
C GLU A 271 12.44 -13.35 11.98
N VAL A 272 11.44 -14.20 11.76
CA VAL A 272 11.55 -15.67 11.90
C VAL A 272 12.07 -16.33 10.62
N SER A 273 11.84 -15.72 9.47
CA SER A 273 12.33 -16.20 8.17
C SER A 273 13.77 -15.77 7.93
N LYS A 274 14.69 -16.74 7.99
CA LYS A 274 16.10 -16.54 7.65
C LYS A 274 16.29 -15.91 6.27
N ASP A 275 15.50 -16.33 5.29
CA ASP A 275 15.58 -15.82 3.92
C ASP A 275 15.20 -14.34 3.85
N ALA A 276 14.13 -13.92 4.53
CA ALA A 276 13.73 -12.52 4.58
C ALA A 276 14.80 -11.66 5.27
N LEU A 277 15.31 -12.11 6.41
CA LEU A 277 16.34 -11.39 7.16
C LEU A 277 17.64 -11.22 6.36
N LEU A 278 18.17 -12.32 5.81
CA LEU A 278 19.40 -12.27 5.00
C LEU A 278 19.22 -11.47 3.72
N LYS A 279 18.03 -11.51 3.10
CA LYS A 279 17.72 -10.67 1.94
C LYS A 279 17.85 -9.18 2.28
N ARG A 280 17.33 -8.73 3.42
CA ARG A 280 17.43 -7.30 3.82
C ARG A 280 18.84 -6.92 4.26
N TYR A 281 19.57 -7.84 4.87
CA TYR A 281 20.99 -7.65 5.18
C TYR A 281 21.83 -7.47 3.92
N ASN A 282 21.69 -8.37 2.95
CA ASN A 282 22.42 -8.31 1.67
C ASN A 282 22.06 -7.09 0.82
N GLN A 283 20.86 -6.52 1.01
CA GLN A 283 20.43 -5.27 0.38
C GLN A 283 21.01 -4.01 1.05
N GLY A 284 21.69 -4.14 2.20
CA GLY A 284 22.16 -3.00 2.99
C GLY A 284 21.04 -2.20 3.66
N TRP A 285 19.86 -2.82 3.84
CA TRP A 285 18.73 -2.23 4.54
C TRP A 285 18.80 -2.51 6.04
N LEU A 286 19.20 -3.74 6.35
CA LEU A 286 19.57 -4.19 7.68
C LEU A 286 21.10 -4.13 7.82
N LEU A 287 21.62 -3.48 8.85
CA LEU A 287 23.07 -3.22 8.97
C LEU A 287 23.80 -4.24 9.86
N GLU A 288 23.13 -4.77 10.88
CA GLU A 288 23.67 -5.77 11.79
C GLU A 288 22.67 -6.90 12.02
N ILE A 289 23.17 -8.08 12.41
CA ILE A 289 22.37 -9.21 12.87
C ILE A 289 22.89 -9.55 14.27
N ALA A 290 21.98 -9.78 15.20
CA ALA A 290 22.30 -10.25 16.54
C ALA A 290 22.29 -11.78 16.60
N ASP A 291 23.27 -12.38 17.29
CA ASP A 291 23.43 -13.84 17.37
C ASP A 291 22.57 -14.48 18.47
N SER A 292 22.12 -13.68 19.44
CA SER A 292 21.29 -14.08 20.59
C SER A 292 20.53 -12.88 21.14
N LEU A 293 19.59 -13.11 22.07
CA LEU A 293 18.87 -12.03 22.77
C LEU A 293 19.83 -11.19 23.64
N GLU A 294 20.82 -11.83 24.26
CA GLU A 294 21.85 -11.16 25.05
C GLU A 294 22.74 -10.26 24.18
N ASP A 295 23.17 -10.77 23.02
CA ASP A 295 23.91 -9.98 22.04
C ASP A 295 23.08 -8.81 21.50
N LEU A 296 21.78 -9.05 21.20
CA LEU A 296 20.85 -8.00 20.78
C LEU A 296 20.79 -6.86 21.80
N VAL A 297 20.59 -7.18 23.08
CA VAL A 297 20.54 -6.18 24.16
C VAL A 297 21.85 -5.41 24.27
N ASN A 298 22.99 -6.10 24.20
CA ASN A 298 24.31 -5.44 24.27
C ASN A 298 24.52 -4.48 23.09
N LYS A 299 24.19 -4.90 21.86
CA LYS A 299 24.26 -4.05 20.67
C LYS A 299 23.37 -2.82 20.79
N VAL A 300 22.15 -2.99 21.29
CA VAL A 300 21.20 -1.88 21.53
C VAL A 300 21.77 -0.88 22.53
N ILE A 301 22.32 -1.34 23.66
CA ILE A 301 22.93 -0.47 24.68
C ILE A 301 24.10 0.33 24.07
N ILE A 302 25.03 -0.35 23.39
CA ILE A 302 26.19 0.31 22.77
C ILE A 302 25.75 1.35 21.74
N ALA A 303 24.79 1.02 20.87
CA ALA A 303 24.30 1.92 19.84
C ALA A 303 23.55 3.12 20.44
N LYS A 304 22.75 2.89 21.49
CA LYS A 304 22.03 3.92 22.24
C LYS A 304 23.00 4.92 22.88
N ASP A 305 24.00 4.42 23.62
CA ASP A 305 24.95 5.26 24.35
C ASP A 305 25.89 6.03 23.42
N SER A 306 26.28 5.42 22.29
CA SER A 306 27.10 6.07 21.26
C SER A 306 26.30 6.95 20.29
N LYS A 307 24.97 7.01 20.43
CA LYS A 307 24.05 7.71 19.51
C LYS A 307 24.23 7.30 18.04
N ARG A 308 24.62 6.06 17.81
CA ARG A 308 24.87 5.52 16.46
C ARG A 308 23.56 5.07 15.85
N SER A 309 23.22 5.61 14.68
CA SER A 309 22.08 5.11 13.91
C SER A 309 22.42 3.74 13.29
N VAL A 310 21.61 2.74 13.59
CA VAL A 310 21.83 1.36 13.15
C VAL A 310 20.52 0.59 13.12
N SER A 311 20.37 -0.32 12.16
CA SER A 311 19.33 -1.34 12.14
C SER A 311 19.92 -2.71 12.49
N ILE A 312 19.37 -3.35 13.52
CA ILE A 312 19.81 -4.62 14.09
C ILE A 312 18.69 -5.65 13.90
N GLY A 313 18.97 -6.72 13.18
CA GLY A 313 18.02 -7.81 12.97
C GLY A 313 18.21 -8.92 13.99
N TYR A 314 17.11 -9.52 14.43
CA TYR A 314 17.13 -10.72 15.26
C TYR A 314 16.43 -11.86 14.51
N LEU A 315 17.15 -12.96 14.28
CA LEU A 315 16.58 -14.18 13.67
C LEU A 315 15.83 -14.98 14.74
N GLY A 316 14.56 -14.65 14.92
CA GLY A 316 13.71 -15.25 15.96
C GLY A 316 12.38 -14.53 16.09
N ASN A 317 11.62 -14.89 17.12
CA ASN A 317 10.25 -14.38 17.25
C ASN A 317 10.25 -13.02 17.97
N ILE A 318 9.43 -12.08 17.47
CA ILE A 318 9.25 -10.76 18.12
C ILE A 318 8.76 -10.90 19.57
N VAL A 319 7.97 -11.92 19.89
CA VAL A 319 7.48 -12.15 21.25
C VAL A 319 8.63 -12.47 22.21
N GLU A 320 9.65 -13.20 21.77
CA GLU A 320 10.85 -13.46 22.59
C GLU A 320 11.62 -12.18 22.87
N VAL A 321 11.75 -11.30 21.87
CA VAL A 321 12.39 -9.99 22.03
C VAL A 321 11.63 -9.15 23.06
N TRP A 322 10.30 -9.07 22.94
CA TRP A 322 9.48 -8.32 23.90
C TRP A 322 9.54 -8.88 25.32
N GLU A 323 9.39 -10.21 25.49
CA GLU A 323 9.46 -10.86 26.80
C GLU A 323 10.85 -10.69 27.42
N HIS A 324 11.93 -10.77 26.63
CA HIS A 324 13.29 -10.54 27.11
C HIS A 324 13.53 -9.08 27.53
N LEU A 325 13.00 -8.11 26.78
CA LEU A 325 13.06 -6.70 27.15
C LEU A 325 12.29 -6.40 28.44
N VAL A 326 11.16 -7.08 28.67
CA VAL A 326 10.44 -7.04 29.96
C VAL A 326 11.32 -7.58 31.09
N ASP A 327 12.02 -8.69 30.88
CA ASP A 327 12.91 -9.27 31.88
C ASP A 327 14.08 -8.35 32.22
N VAL A 328 14.70 -7.73 31.20
CA VAL A 328 15.76 -6.72 31.39
C VAL A 328 15.23 -5.54 32.21
N TYR A 329 14.05 -5.01 31.87
CA TYR A 329 13.42 -3.92 32.60
C TYR A 329 13.13 -4.29 34.05
N LYS A 330 12.54 -5.47 34.31
CA LYS A 330 12.23 -5.93 35.68
C LYS A 330 13.49 -6.16 36.53
N LYS A 331 14.59 -6.63 35.93
CA LYS A 331 15.85 -6.90 36.64
C LYS A 331 16.67 -5.63 36.91
N THR A 332 16.65 -4.67 36.00
CA THR A 332 17.58 -3.52 36.03
C THR A 332 16.91 -2.18 36.31
N GLY A 333 15.57 -2.09 36.14
CA GLY A 333 14.83 -0.83 36.10
C GLY A 333 15.09 0.01 34.84
N ASN A 334 15.99 -0.42 33.96
CA ASN A 334 16.35 0.32 32.76
C ASN A 334 15.41 -0.04 31.60
N ARG A 335 14.62 0.93 31.14
CA ARG A 335 13.80 0.81 29.94
C ARG A 335 14.65 1.10 28.70
N LEU A 336 15.01 0.06 27.97
CA LEU A 336 15.84 0.20 26.77
C LEU A 336 15.08 0.82 25.58
N VAL A 337 13.81 0.43 25.41
CA VAL A 337 12.97 0.82 24.27
C VAL A 337 12.20 2.12 24.53
N ASP A 338 12.18 3.00 23.53
CA ASP A 338 11.42 4.24 23.57
C ASP A 338 10.13 4.13 22.73
N LEU A 339 10.25 3.53 21.54
CA LEU A 339 9.18 3.38 20.55
C LEU A 339 8.99 1.90 20.19
N GLY A 340 7.75 1.43 20.10
CA GLY A 340 7.41 0.05 19.74
C GLY A 340 6.32 -0.03 18.68
N SER A 341 6.42 -1.00 17.77
CA SER A 341 5.35 -1.32 16.82
C SER A 341 5.41 -2.79 16.37
N ASP A 342 4.53 -3.19 15.46
CA ASP A 342 4.50 -4.50 14.82
C ASP A 342 4.09 -4.37 13.35
N GLN A 343 4.77 -5.09 12.46
CA GLN A 343 4.41 -5.16 11.04
C GLN A 343 4.44 -6.59 10.49
N THR A 344 4.10 -7.57 11.34
CA THR A 344 3.74 -8.93 10.88
C THR A 344 2.48 -8.90 10.01
N SER A 345 2.16 -9.96 9.28
CA SER A 345 1.06 -9.97 8.30
C SER A 345 -0.26 -10.47 8.90
N LEU A 346 -0.77 -9.77 9.93
CA LEU A 346 -1.99 -10.15 10.66
C LEU A 346 -3.30 -9.91 9.91
N HIS A 347 -3.27 -9.36 8.70
CA HIS A 347 -4.41 -9.44 7.77
C HIS A 347 -4.70 -10.90 7.33
N ASN A 348 -3.72 -11.81 7.45
CA ASN A 348 -3.84 -13.24 7.16
C ASN A 348 -3.09 -14.10 8.21
N PRO A 349 -3.55 -14.11 9.47
CA PRO A 349 -2.77 -14.61 10.61
C PRO A 349 -2.51 -16.13 10.56
N PHE A 350 -3.37 -16.89 9.88
CA PHE A 350 -3.36 -18.36 9.93
C PHE A 350 -2.77 -19.03 8.69
N ASN A 351 -2.39 -18.28 7.66
CA ASN A 351 -1.81 -18.82 6.42
C ASN A 351 -0.41 -18.23 6.17
N GLY A 352 0.43 -18.22 7.20
CA GLY A 352 1.82 -17.78 7.11
C GLY A 352 2.04 -16.29 7.30
N GLY A 353 1.02 -15.54 7.75
CA GLY A 353 1.15 -14.13 8.09
C GLY A 353 1.73 -13.85 9.48
N TYR A 354 1.51 -14.76 10.44
CA TYR A 354 2.03 -14.69 11.81
C TYR A 354 2.52 -16.06 12.28
N TYR A 355 3.68 -16.09 12.93
CA TYR A 355 4.32 -17.33 13.39
C TYR A 355 4.28 -17.36 14.93
N PRO A 356 3.67 -18.39 15.53
CA PRO A 356 3.54 -18.48 16.98
C PRO A 356 4.90 -18.73 17.64
N VAL A 357 5.17 -18.02 18.74
CA VAL A 357 6.43 -18.13 19.50
C VAL A 357 6.74 -19.53 20.03
N GLN A 358 5.73 -20.38 20.16
CA GLN A 358 5.84 -21.75 20.66
C GLN A 358 6.47 -22.71 19.63
N LEU A 359 6.51 -22.32 18.36
CA LEU A 359 7.01 -23.15 17.26
C LEU A 359 8.15 -22.45 16.53
N THR A 360 9.06 -23.25 15.98
CA THR A 360 10.01 -22.77 14.98
C THR A 360 9.30 -22.39 13.67
N PHE A 361 10.01 -21.69 12.78
CA PHE A 361 9.50 -21.34 11.45
C PHE A 361 9.14 -22.58 10.63
N GLU A 362 9.99 -23.61 10.65
CA GLU A 362 9.79 -24.87 9.93
C GLU A 362 8.63 -25.70 10.50
N GLU A 363 8.49 -25.76 11.82
CA GLU A 363 7.36 -26.44 12.47
C GLU A 363 6.04 -25.73 12.17
N SER A 364 6.04 -24.40 12.20
CA SER A 364 4.88 -23.58 11.84
C SER A 364 4.42 -23.87 10.40
N ASN A 365 5.35 -23.88 9.44
CA ASN A 365 5.03 -24.16 8.03
C ASN A 365 4.44 -25.56 7.82
N LYS A 366 4.90 -26.56 8.59
CA LYS A 366 4.32 -27.92 8.57
C LYS A 366 2.92 -27.94 9.20
N MET A 367 2.79 -27.43 10.43
CA MET A 367 1.54 -27.51 11.20
C MET A 367 0.40 -26.73 10.54
N MET A 368 0.71 -25.60 9.92
CA MET A 368 -0.27 -24.78 9.18
C MET A 368 -1.07 -25.57 8.15
N HIS A 369 -0.47 -26.62 7.56
CA HIS A 369 -1.12 -27.50 6.60
C HIS A 369 -1.65 -28.79 7.23
N SER A 370 -0.88 -29.40 8.14
CA SER A 370 -1.24 -30.71 8.72
C SER A 370 -2.28 -30.62 9.84
N ASP A 371 -2.32 -29.52 10.58
CA ASP A 371 -3.24 -29.29 11.70
C ASP A 371 -3.57 -27.78 11.86
N PRO A 372 -4.35 -27.20 10.93
CA PRO A 372 -4.64 -25.77 10.90
C PRO A 372 -5.39 -25.27 12.15
N GLU A 373 -6.20 -26.12 12.78
CA GLU A 373 -6.97 -25.77 13.97
C GLU A 373 -6.08 -25.57 15.19
N ASN A 374 -5.10 -26.46 15.42
CA ASN A 374 -4.14 -26.24 16.51
C ASN A 374 -3.14 -25.13 16.19
N PHE A 375 -2.73 -24.96 14.93
CA PHE A 375 -1.93 -23.80 14.51
C PHE A 375 -2.63 -22.48 14.88
N ARG A 376 -3.93 -22.36 14.58
CA ARG A 376 -4.75 -21.19 14.95
C ARG A 376 -4.73 -20.92 16.46
N LYS A 377 -4.88 -21.96 17.30
CA LYS A 377 -4.85 -21.80 18.76
C LYS A 377 -3.51 -21.28 19.25
N LEU A 378 -2.40 -21.80 18.71
CA LEU A 378 -1.04 -21.36 19.06
C LEU A 378 -0.78 -19.91 18.62
N VAL A 379 -1.24 -19.52 17.42
CA VAL A 379 -1.18 -18.12 16.95
C VAL A 379 -1.90 -17.20 17.93
N GLN A 380 -3.12 -17.55 18.32
CA GLN A 380 -3.90 -16.75 19.27
C GLN A 380 -3.24 -16.68 20.66
N GLU A 381 -2.64 -17.76 21.13
CA GLU A 381 -1.87 -17.77 22.38
C GLU A 381 -0.63 -16.88 22.31
N SER A 382 0.11 -16.95 21.21
CA SER A 382 1.27 -16.09 20.97
C SER A 382 0.88 -14.60 20.91
N LEU A 383 -0.26 -14.26 20.30
CA LEU A 383 -0.78 -12.89 20.28
C LEU A 383 -1.10 -12.36 21.69
N ARG A 384 -1.69 -13.20 22.56
CA ARG A 384 -1.94 -12.81 23.97
C ARG A 384 -0.63 -12.52 24.72
N ARG A 385 0.41 -13.33 24.50
CA ARG A 385 1.75 -13.11 25.08
C ARG A 385 2.41 -11.84 24.56
N HIS A 386 2.32 -11.61 23.24
CA HIS A 386 2.82 -10.41 22.59
C HIS A 386 2.21 -9.14 23.23
N VAL A 387 0.88 -9.08 23.30
CA VAL A 387 0.18 -7.95 23.92
C VAL A 387 0.56 -7.76 25.39
N ASN A 388 0.67 -8.85 26.16
CA ASN A 388 1.03 -8.74 27.56
C ASN A 388 2.41 -8.10 27.77
N ALA A 389 3.41 -8.46 26.97
CA ALA A 389 4.74 -7.86 27.05
C ALA A 389 4.72 -6.38 26.62
N VAL A 390 3.97 -6.04 25.56
CA VAL A 390 3.74 -4.66 25.13
C VAL A 390 3.05 -3.84 26.23
N ASN A 391 2.07 -4.40 26.93
CA ASN A 391 1.39 -3.75 28.05
C ASN A 391 2.36 -3.38 29.17
N ILE A 392 3.19 -4.33 29.60
CA ILE A 392 4.18 -4.09 30.66
C ILE A 392 5.18 -2.99 30.28
N LEU A 393 5.70 -3.00 29.05
CA LEU A 393 6.66 -1.99 28.60
C LEU A 393 6.01 -0.63 28.36
N SER A 394 4.75 -0.61 27.92
CA SER A 394 4.00 0.63 27.73
C SER A 394 3.66 1.30 29.07
N GLU A 395 3.31 0.51 30.09
CA GLU A 395 3.17 1.00 31.47
C GLU A 395 4.49 1.55 32.03
N ALA A 396 5.64 0.99 31.60
CA ALA A 396 6.97 1.53 31.89
C ALA A 396 7.32 2.80 31.07
N GLY A 397 6.43 3.25 30.19
CA GLY A 397 6.55 4.48 29.41
C GLY A 397 7.15 4.31 28.00
N MET A 398 7.21 3.09 27.47
CA MET A 398 7.38 2.89 26.02
C MET A 398 6.12 3.38 25.30
N TYR A 399 6.26 4.04 24.15
CA TYR A 399 5.11 4.34 23.31
C TYR A 399 4.93 3.26 22.24
N PHE A 400 3.77 2.59 22.23
CA PHE A 400 3.43 1.57 21.24
C PHE A 400 2.31 2.04 20.29
N TRP A 401 2.42 1.69 19.01
CA TRP A 401 1.34 1.87 18.04
C TRP A 401 1.18 0.66 17.11
N ASP A 402 -0.04 0.44 16.63
CA ASP A 402 -0.35 -0.53 15.57
C ASP A 402 -0.02 0.05 14.18
N TYR A 403 0.75 -0.67 13.37
CA TYR A 403 1.20 -0.20 12.05
C TYR A 403 0.15 -0.39 10.92
N GLY A 404 -1.12 -0.60 11.28
CA GLY A 404 -2.21 -0.85 10.34
C GLY A 404 -2.14 -2.23 9.68
N ASN A 405 -1.62 -3.22 10.42
CA ASN A 405 -1.47 -4.61 9.98
C ASN A 405 -2.54 -5.55 10.58
N ALA A 406 -3.52 -4.99 11.30
CA ALA A 406 -4.56 -5.68 12.06
C ALA A 406 -4.08 -6.38 13.35
N PHE A 407 -2.94 -5.97 13.92
CA PHE A 407 -2.43 -6.55 15.15
C PHE A 407 -3.41 -6.44 16.31
N LEU A 408 -3.90 -5.24 16.61
CA LEU A 408 -4.84 -5.04 17.73
C LEU A 408 -6.18 -5.73 17.48
N LEU A 409 -6.63 -5.78 16.22
CA LEU A 409 -7.87 -6.45 15.85
C LEU A 409 -7.78 -7.97 16.07
N GLU A 410 -6.74 -8.62 15.54
CA GLU A 410 -6.55 -10.06 15.72
C GLU A 410 -6.19 -10.42 17.16
N ALA A 411 -5.43 -9.58 17.85
CA ALA A 411 -5.17 -9.77 19.27
C ALA A 411 -6.45 -9.66 20.11
N SER A 412 -7.34 -8.72 19.80
CA SER A 412 -8.66 -8.63 20.44
C SER A 412 -9.50 -9.88 20.18
N ARG A 413 -9.55 -10.37 18.93
CA ARG A 413 -10.21 -11.64 18.57
C ARG A 413 -9.62 -12.85 19.31
N ALA A 414 -8.32 -12.80 19.62
CA ALA A 414 -7.62 -13.82 20.41
C ALA A 414 -7.82 -13.69 21.94
N GLY A 415 -8.54 -12.67 22.41
CA GLY A 415 -8.72 -12.39 23.85
C GLY A 415 -7.53 -11.70 24.52
N GLY A 416 -6.68 -11.02 23.73
CA GLY A 416 -5.61 -10.17 24.25
C GLY A 416 -6.16 -8.89 24.88
N ASP A 417 -5.46 -8.39 25.91
CA ASP A 417 -5.88 -7.20 26.66
C ASP A 417 -5.51 -5.88 25.95
N VAL A 418 -6.19 -5.64 24.83
CA VAL A 418 -6.02 -4.45 23.96
C VAL A 418 -7.24 -3.52 23.96
N SER A 419 -8.34 -3.89 24.62
CA SER A 419 -9.56 -3.09 24.66
C SER A 419 -9.43 -1.89 25.60
N LYS A 420 -9.91 -0.72 25.17
CA LYS A 420 -9.95 0.47 26.02
C LYS A 420 -11.19 0.42 26.93
N PRO A 421 -11.06 0.45 28.27
CA PRO A 421 -12.21 0.41 29.18
C PRO A 421 -13.21 1.53 28.90
N GLY A 422 -14.49 1.18 28.78
CA GLY A 422 -15.57 2.13 28.52
C GLY A 422 -15.65 2.67 27.08
N ALA A 423 -14.77 2.23 26.17
CA ALA A 423 -14.83 2.64 24.77
C ALA A 423 -15.76 1.73 23.94
N PRO A 424 -16.37 2.27 22.87
CA PRO A 424 -17.07 1.47 21.86
C PRO A 424 -16.20 0.32 21.29
N ALA A 425 -16.86 -0.71 20.76
CA ALA A 425 -16.19 -1.80 20.07
C ALA A 425 -15.33 -1.27 18.91
N GLY A 426 -14.10 -1.79 18.78
CA GLY A 426 -13.14 -1.36 17.76
C GLY A 426 -12.18 -0.24 18.20
N ILE A 427 -12.34 0.32 19.40
CA ILE A 427 -11.38 1.26 19.98
C ILE A 427 -10.44 0.54 20.96
N PHE A 428 -9.15 0.62 20.70
CA PHE A 428 -8.11 -0.08 21.44
C PHE A 428 -7.33 0.85 22.40
N LYS A 429 -6.56 0.24 23.31
CA LYS A 429 -5.66 0.94 24.26
C LYS A 429 -4.54 1.67 23.53
N TYR A 430 -4.00 1.04 22.51
CA TYR A 430 -2.98 1.59 21.64
C TYR A 430 -3.65 2.14 20.38
N PRO A 431 -3.24 3.31 19.91
CA PRO A 431 -3.74 3.83 18.66
C PRO A 431 -3.06 3.13 17.48
N THR A 432 -3.69 3.20 16.32
CA THR A 432 -2.97 2.93 15.07
C THR A 432 -2.09 4.13 14.71
N TYR A 433 -1.03 3.92 13.93
CA TYR A 433 -0.20 5.03 13.47
C TYR A 433 -1.01 6.06 12.67
N VAL A 434 -2.11 5.67 12.02
CA VAL A 434 -2.99 6.65 11.37
C VAL A 434 -3.87 7.36 12.38
N GLN A 435 -4.41 6.66 13.37
CA GLN A 435 -5.27 7.29 14.36
C GLN A 435 -4.58 8.47 15.04
N ASP A 436 -3.29 8.33 15.29
CA ASP A 436 -2.54 9.20 16.18
C ASP A 436 -1.35 9.94 15.54
N ILE A 437 -0.83 9.49 14.40
CA ILE A 437 0.34 10.11 13.77
C ILE A 437 -0.03 10.62 12.37
N MET A 438 -0.39 9.73 11.45
CA MET A 438 -0.65 10.09 10.05
C MET A 438 -2.00 10.73 9.82
N GLY A 439 -2.98 10.54 10.71
CA GLY A 439 -4.32 11.10 10.58
C GLY A 439 -4.30 12.63 10.62
N ASP A 440 -3.44 13.21 11.46
CA ASP A 440 -3.19 14.66 11.48
C ASP A 440 -2.57 15.12 10.15
N ILE A 441 -1.63 14.34 9.60
CA ILE A 441 -0.95 14.61 8.33
C ILE A 441 -1.93 14.58 7.16
N PHE A 442 -2.79 13.57 7.09
CA PHE A 442 -3.87 13.48 6.12
C PHE A 442 -4.88 14.61 6.27
N SER A 443 -5.24 14.97 7.51
CA SER A 443 -6.14 16.10 7.76
C SER A 443 -5.60 17.43 7.23
N MET A 444 -4.28 17.59 7.12
CA MET A 444 -3.67 18.74 6.44
C MET A 444 -3.64 18.64 4.90
N GLY A 445 -4.04 17.51 4.34
CA GLY A 445 -3.99 17.21 2.91
C GLY A 445 -2.68 16.55 2.45
N PHE A 446 -1.69 16.38 3.33
CA PHE A 446 -0.43 15.72 2.99
C PHE A 446 -0.65 14.22 2.84
N GLY A 447 -0.08 13.65 1.79
CA GLY A 447 -0.13 12.22 1.53
C GLY A 447 0.74 11.84 0.34
N PRO A 448 0.78 10.55 -0.02
CA PRO A 448 1.72 10.04 -1.00
C PRO A 448 1.52 10.73 -2.35
N PHE A 449 2.58 11.34 -2.86
CA PHE A 449 2.68 11.88 -4.20
C PHE A 449 3.87 11.19 -4.88
N ARG A 450 3.60 10.40 -5.91
CA ARG A 450 4.62 9.64 -6.62
C ARG A 450 4.61 9.93 -8.09
N TRP A 451 5.74 9.72 -8.72
CA TRP A 451 5.84 9.83 -10.17
C TRP A 451 6.79 8.80 -10.76
N VAL A 452 6.62 8.55 -12.07
CA VAL A 452 7.46 7.65 -12.87
C VAL A 452 7.89 8.35 -14.15
N CYS A 453 9.19 8.38 -14.42
CA CYS A 453 9.79 8.88 -15.65
C CYS A 453 9.65 7.81 -16.74
N THR A 454 8.80 8.06 -17.73
CA THR A 454 8.42 7.03 -18.72
C THR A 454 9.52 6.73 -19.75
N THR A 455 10.60 7.50 -19.74
CA THR A 455 11.80 7.27 -20.55
C THR A 455 12.71 6.18 -20.00
N GLY A 456 12.59 5.85 -18.71
CA GLY A 456 13.51 4.95 -18.01
C GLY A 456 14.90 5.55 -17.74
N LEU A 457 15.11 6.84 -18.01
CA LEU A 457 16.39 7.52 -17.80
C LEU A 457 16.53 8.00 -16.34
N SER A 458 17.68 7.70 -15.71
CA SER A 458 17.99 8.24 -14.38
C SER A 458 18.12 9.77 -14.38
N SER A 459 18.58 10.36 -15.50
CA SER A 459 18.69 11.81 -15.64
C SER A 459 17.34 12.53 -15.56
N ASP A 460 16.26 11.91 -16.06
CA ASP A 460 14.91 12.46 -15.90
C ASP A 460 14.48 12.40 -14.42
N LEU A 461 14.84 11.32 -13.71
CA LEU A 461 14.56 11.19 -12.28
C LEU A 461 15.32 12.25 -11.45
N GLU A 462 16.60 12.45 -11.73
CA GLU A 462 17.42 13.49 -11.10
C GLU A 462 16.84 14.89 -11.34
N GLU A 463 16.36 15.17 -12.56
CA GLU A 463 15.71 16.45 -12.87
C GLU A 463 14.38 16.60 -12.13
N THR A 464 13.59 15.54 -12.04
CA THR A 464 12.35 15.57 -11.25
C THR A 464 12.59 15.75 -9.75
N ASP A 465 13.65 15.15 -9.20
CA ASP A 465 14.03 15.31 -7.80
C ASP A 465 14.39 16.78 -7.50
N LYS A 466 15.18 17.41 -8.40
CA LYS A 466 15.52 18.85 -8.31
C LYS A 466 14.27 19.73 -8.39
N ILE A 467 13.39 19.49 -9.35
CA ILE A 467 12.15 20.27 -9.51
C ILE A 467 11.28 20.15 -8.24
N ALA A 468 11.12 18.95 -7.70
CA ALA A 468 10.36 18.74 -6.47
C ALA A 468 10.98 19.47 -5.28
N GLU A 469 12.31 19.41 -5.12
CA GLU A 469 13.04 20.14 -4.09
C GLU A 469 12.86 21.65 -4.20
N GLU A 470 13.06 22.21 -5.41
CA GLU A 470 12.93 23.65 -5.68
C GLU A 470 11.51 24.15 -5.38
N VAL A 471 10.50 23.42 -5.85
CA VAL A 471 9.09 23.78 -5.62
C VAL A 471 8.75 23.74 -4.13
N LEU A 472 9.19 22.71 -3.40
CA LEU A 472 8.93 22.62 -1.96
C LEU A 472 9.68 23.71 -1.18
N LYS A 473 10.94 24.02 -1.54
CA LYS A 473 11.72 25.11 -0.92
C LYS A 473 11.08 26.47 -1.18
N GLU A 474 10.54 26.71 -2.37
CA GLU A 474 9.82 27.94 -2.66
C GLU A 474 8.50 27.99 -1.88
N PHE A 475 7.77 26.88 -1.82
CA PHE A 475 6.53 26.81 -1.04
C PHE A 475 6.77 27.05 0.45
N ALA A 476 7.87 26.52 1.00
CA ALA A 476 8.26 26.73 2.39
C ALA A 476 8.55 28.21 2.77
N LYS A 477 8.75 29.11 1.79
CA LYS A 477 8.96 30.55 2.05
C LYS A 477 7.65 31.31 2.34
N ASP A 478 6.50 30.69 2.10
CA ASP A 478 5.21 31.30 2.34
C ASP A 478 4.98 31.52 3.85
N GLN A 479 5.05 32.78 4.27
CA GLN A 479 4.92 33.19 5.68
C GLN A 479 3.50 33.00 6.24
N SER A 480 2.51 32.69 5.40
CA SER A 480 1.15 32.38 5.84
C SER A 480 0.98 30.92 6.29
N LEU A 481 1.97 30.06 6.01
CA LEU A 481 1.92 28.65 6.39
C LEU A 481 2.10 28.48 7.91
N PRO A 482 1.26 27.65 8.57
CA PRO A 482 1.49 27.29 9.96
C PRO A 482 2.77 26.46 10.14
N ASP A 483 3.43 26.61 11.29
CA ASP A 483 4.66 25.88 11.63
C ASP A 483 4.53 24.36 11.46
N TYR A 484 3.38 23.81 11.82
CA TYR A 484 3.14 22.36 11.73
C TYR A 484 2.98 21.88 10.28
N VAL A 485 2.53 22.74 9.35
CA VAL A 485 2.53 22.48 7.89
C VAL A 485 3.94 22.59 7.34
N LEU A 486 4.66 23.65 7.72
CA LEU A 486 6.06 23.88 7.34
C LEU A 486 6.96 22.71 7.76
N GLY A 487 6.73 22.14 8.95
CA GLY A 487 7.40 20.93 9.41
C GLY A 487 7.25 19.75 8.45
N GLN A 488 6.03 19.50 7.94
CA GLN A 488 5.80 18.43 6.96
C GLN A 488 6.49 18.71 5.62
N ILE A 489 6.50 19.96 5.16
CA ILE A 489 7.22 20.33 3.93
C ILE A 489 8.72 20.08 4.11
N ASN A 490 9.29 20.51 5.24
CA ASN A 490 10.72 20.35 5.54
C ASN A 490 11.15 18.90 5.66
N ASP A 491 10.33 18.02 6.27
CA ASP A 491 10.60 16.58 6.29
C ASP A 491 10.72 16.01 4.86
N ASN A 492 9.86 16.49 3.95
CA ASN A 492 9.85 16.04 2.55
C ASN A 492 10.95 16.67 1.69
N ILE A 493 11.40 17.90 2.02
CA ILE A 493 12.62 18.49 1.44
C ILE A 493 13.84 17.66 1.84
N LYS A 494 13.97 17.32 3.14
CA LYS A 494 15.08 16.49 3.61
C LYS A 494 15.05 15.11 2.95
N TRP A 495 13.87 14.51 2.82
CA TRP A 495 13.72 13.24 2.13
C TRP A 495 14.18 13.31 0.67
N ILE A 496 13.71 14.29 -0.12
CA ILE A 496 14.04 14.34 -1.55
C ILE A 496 15.54 14.61 -1.79
N GLN A 497 16.19 15.34 -0.89
CA GLN A 497 17.64 15.56 -0.92
C GLN A 497 18.47 14.28 -0.69
N GLU A 498 17.96 13.35 0.12
CA GLU A 498 18.67 12.13 0.51
C GLU A 498 18.23 10.88 -0.27
N ALA A 499 17.06 10.92 -0.92
CA ALA A 499 16.44 9.75 -1.53
C ALA A 499 17.34 9.05 -2.56
N ALA A 500 18.14 9.81 -3.31
CA ALA A 500 19.13 9.27 -4.26
C ALA A 500 20.28 8.54 -3.57
N ASN A 501 20.72 9.01 -2.39
CA ASN A 501 21.83 8.42 -1.62
C ASN A 501 21.48 7.05 -1.03
N HIS A 502 20.19 6.67 -1.03
CA HIS A 502 19.70 5.43 -0.46
C HIS A 502 19.48 4.31 -1.47
N ASP A 503 19.64 4.58 -2.77
CA ASP A 503 19.52 3.61 -3.88
C ASP A 503 18.25 2.73 -3.80
N LEU A 504 17.10 3.40 -3.64
CA LEU A 504 15.81 2.74 -3.41
C LEU A 504 15.03 2.44 -4.71
N VAL A 505 15.56 2.83 -5.86
CA VAL A 505 14.90 2.68 -7.17
C VAL A 505 14.99 1.22 -7.62
N VAL A 506 13.85 0.60 -7.88
CA VAL A 506 13.76 -0.77 -8.42
C VAL A 506 12.70 -0.80 -9.51
N GLY A 507 13.06 -1.35 -10.68
CA GLY A 507 12.19 -1.36 -11.85
C GLY A 507 12.23 -0.03 -12.59
N SER A 508 11.10 0.66 -12.67
CA SER A 508 10.97 1.97 -13.32
C SER A 508 11.68 3.08 -12.54
N GLN A 509 12.12 4.12 -13.26
CA GLN A 509 12.67 5.34 -12.66
C GLN A 509 11.53 6.11 -11.99
N ALA A 510 11.45 6.01 -10.67
CA ALA A 510 10.31 6.48 -9.91
C ALA A 510 10.73 7.09 -8.58
N ARG A 511 9.93 8.04 -8.09
CA ARG A 511 10.11 8.69 -6.79
C ARG A 511 8.77 8.89 -6.10
N ILE A 512 8.83 9.06 -4.78
CA ILE A 512 7.72 9.41 -3.91
C ILE A 512 8.15 10.49 -2.91
N LEU A 513 7.19 11.31 -2.48
CA LEU A 513 7.26 12.14 -1.28
C LEU A 513 5.83 12.39 -0.78
N TYR A 514 5.65 13.09 0.34
CA TYR A 514 4.35 13.58 0.78
C TYR A 514 4.20 15.06 0.47
N SER A 515 3.03 15.43 -0.04
CA SER A 515 2.68 16.83 -0.30
C SER A 515 1.18 17.04 -0.18
N ASP A 516 0.79 18.26 0.21
CA ASP A 516 -0.59 18.73 0.22
C ASP A 516 -1.08 19.14 -1.18
N GLN A 517 -2.33 19.63 -1.25
CA GLN A 517 -2.96 20.08 -2.49
C GLN A 517 -2.09 21.03 -3.33
N PHE A 518 -1.51 22.03 -2.67
CA PHE A 518 -0.75 23.08 -3.34
C PHE A 518 0.57 22.54 -3.84
N GLY A 519 1.31 21.83 -3.00
CA GLY A 519 2.58 21.26 -3.43
C GLY A 519 2.40 20.21 -4.54
N ARG A 520 1.39 19.33 -4.46
CA ARG A 520 1.11 18.35 -5.54
C ARG A 520 0.86 19.04 -6.88
N SER A 521 0.01 20.07 -6.87
CA SER A 521 -0.33 20.81 -8.08
C SER A 521 0.86 21.59 -8.64
N ARG A 522 1.64 22.27 -7.78
CA ARG A 522 2.83 23.03 -8.18
C ARG A 522 3.92 22.13 -8.75
N ILE A 523 4.19 20.98 -8.11
CA ILE A 523 5.18 20.01 -8.58
C ILE A 523 4.74 19.43 -9.93
N ALA A 524 3.48 18.98 -10.07
CA ALA A 524 2.98 18.42 -11.32
C ALA A 524 3.05 19.43 -12.48
N VAL A 525 2.67 20.69 -12.25
CA VAL A 525 2.75 21.74 -13.28
C VAL A 525 4.20 22.06 -13.64
N ALA A 526 5.10 22.14 -12.65
CA ALA A 526 6.52 22.38 -12.91
C ALA A 526 7.18 21.25 -13.71
N MET A 527 6.86 19.99 -13.38
CA MET A 527 7.30 18.82 -14.17
C MET A 527 6.74 18.85 -15.59
N ASN A 528 5.45 19.19 -15.76
CA ASN A 528 4.85 19.31 -17.09
C ASN A 528 5.53 20.42 -17.92
N ASN A 529 5.83 21.57 -17.32
CA ASN A 529 6.58 22.62 -17.99
C ASN A 529 8.00 22.17 -18.38
N ALA A 530 8.69 21.43 -17.51
CA ALA A 530 10.03 20.90 -17.79
C ALA A 530 10.03 19.88 -18.96
N ILE A 531 8.96 19.13 -19.15
CA ILE A 531 8.76 18.26 -20.34
C ILE A 531 8.61 19.13 -21.60
N ASN A 532 7.76 20.17 -21.54
CA ASN A 532 7.55 21.10 -22.66
C ASN A 532 8.84 21.86 -23.05
N GLU A 533 9.68 22.18 -22.08
CA GLU A 533 10.99 22.83 -22.26
C GLU A 533 12.08 21.86 -22.72
N GLY A 534 11.84 20.54 -22.72
CA GLY A 534 12.81 19.51 -23.08
C GLY A 534 13.91 19.25 -22.04
N ARG A 535 13.75 19.78 -20.81
CA ARG A 535 14.62 19.43 -19.67
C ARG A 535 14.40 17.97 -19.26
N ILE A 536 13.14 17.54 -19.23
CA ILE A 536 12.74 16.13 -19.05
C ILE A 536 12.44 15.53 -20.43
N LYS A 537 13.00 14.36 -20.74
CA LYS A 537 13.02 13.83 -22.12
C LYS A 537 11.73 13.18 -22.58
N GLY A 538 10.83 12.84 -21.67
CA GLY A 538 9.55 12.24 -22.02
C GLY A 538 8.47 12.42 -20.96
N PRO A 539 7.27 11.89 -21.21
CA PRO A 539 6.16 12.00 -20.29
C PRO A 539 6.47 11.50 -18.88
N ILE A 540 5.75 12.04 -17.89
CA ILE A 540 5.78 11.59 -16.51
C ILE A 540 4.39 11.07 -16.13
N VAL A 541 4.34 9.92 -15.47
CA VAL A 541 3.13 9.44 -14.82
C VAL A 541 3.14 9.93 -13.38
N ILE A 542 2.16 10.75 -12.99
CA ILE A 542 1.83 11.05 -11.59
C ILE A 542 0.84 10.00 -11.08
N SER A 543 1.03 9.53 -9.86
CA SER A 543 0.11 8.62 -9.16
C SER A 543 0.27 8.78 -7.65
N ARG A 544 -0.31 7.87 -6.87
CA ARG A 544 -0.17 7.77 -5.42
C ARG A 544 -0.50 6.37 -4.91
N ASP A 545 -0.18 6.11 -3.64
CA ASP A 545 -0.81 4.99 -2.93
C ASP A 545 -2.29 5.28 -2.70
N HIS A 546 -3.08 4.24 -2.40
CA HIS A 546 -4.45 4.49 -1.94
C HIS A 546 -4.47 4.93 -0.46
N HIS A 547 -3.37 4.71 0.26
CA HIS A 547 -3.11 5.25 1.60
C HIS A 547 -2.95 6.77 1.58
N ASP A 548 -4.05 7.50 1.41
CA ASP A 548 -4.07 8.95 1.23
C ASP A 548 -5.31 9.58 1.89
N VAL A 549 -5.33 10.91 1.96
CA VAL A 549 -6.35 11.73 2.61
C VAL A 549 -7.79 11.42 2.16
N SER A 550 -8.01 11.22 0.86
CA SER A 550 -9.34 11.06 0.26
C SER A 550 -9.59 9.68 -0.34
N GLY A 551 -8.52 8.96 -0.68
CA GLY A 551 -8.61 7.74 -1.47
C GLY A 551 -9.25 6.57 -0.75
N THR A 552 -9.25 6.54 0.58
CA THR A 552 -9.59 5.32 1.33
C THR A 552 -10.46 5.57 2.54
N ASP A 553 -11.53 4.78 2.66
CA ASP A 553 -12.28 4.58 3.89
C ASP A 553 -11.87 3.25 4.53
N SER A 554 -11.25 3.34 5.71
CA SER A 554 -10.77 2.20 6.50
C SER A 554 -10.87 2.53 8.00
N PRO A 555 -11.88 2.01 8.71
CA PRO A 555 -12.10 2.35 10.14
C PRO A 555 -10.95 1.92 11.04
N PHE A 556 -10.12 0.97 10.57
CA PHE A 556 -8.96 0.46 11.31
C PHE A 556 -7.64 1.11 10.88
N ARG A 557 -7.67 2.04 9.93
CA ARG A 557 -6.44 2.70 9.44
C ARG A 557 -6.72 4.10 8.92
N GLU A 558 -6.91 4.30 7.62
CA GLU A 558 -7.01 5.63 6.99
C GLU A 558 -8.03 6.57 7.64
N THR A 559 -9.18 6.05 8.08
CA THR A 559 -10.27 6.81 8.72
C THR A 559 -10.45 6.48 10.19
N SER A 560 -9.43 5.89 10.84
CA SER A 560 -9.47 5.53 12.27
C SER A 560 -9.49 6.73 13.21
N ASN A 561 -9.08 7.92 12.75
CA ASN A 561 -9.19 9.18 13.51
C ASN A 561 -10.51 9.94 13.27
N ILE A 562 -11.54 9.28 12.72
CA ILE A 562 -12.85 9.86 12.45
C ILE A 562 -13.86 9.33 13.48
N TYR A 563 -14.38 10.23 14.30
CA TYR A 563 -15.14 9.89 15.51
C TYR A 563 -16.62 10.30 15.47
N ASP A 564 -17.10 10.88 14.37
CA ASP A 564 -18.52 11.23 14.16
C ASP A 564 -19.42 10.01 13.84
N GLY A 565 -18.83 8.81 13.82
CA GLY A 565 -19.49 7.56 13.47
C GLY A 565 -19.38 7.18 11.99
N SER A 566 -18.87 8.06 11.12
CA SER A 566 -18.80 7.82 9.68
C SER A 566 -17.60 6.99 9.22
N SER A 567 -16.72 6.52 10.13
CA SER A 567 -15.51 5.77 9.77
C SER A 567 -15.79 4.43 9.06
N PHE A 568 -17.01 3.89 9.23
CA PHE A 568 -17.51 2.69 8.54
C PHE A 568 -18.22 2.96 7.21
N CYS A 569 -18.46 4.24 6.86
CA CYS A 569 -19.00 4.61 5.56
C CYS A 569 -17.90 4.52 4.48
N ALA A 570 -18.30 4.34 3.22
CA ALA A 570 -17.39 4.25 2.06
C ALA A 570 -17.60 5.37 1.03
N ASP A 571 -18.38 6.40 1.38
CA ASP A 571 -18.76 7.47 0.46
C ASP A 571 -17.55 8.26 -0.04
N MET A 572 -16.57 8.53 0.82
CA MET A 572 -15.41 9.37 0.47
C MET A 572 -14.57 8.70 -0.62
N ALA A 573 -14.23 7.42 -0.45
CA ALA A 573 -13.43 6.67 -1.42
C ALA A 573 -14.15 6.51 -2.77
N VAL A 574 -15.47 6.24 -2.74
CA VAL A 574 -16.30 6.15 -3.95
C VAL A 574 -16.36 7.51 -4.66
N GLN A 575 -16.69 8.58 -3.95
CA GLN A 575 -16.75 9.93 -4.50
C GLN A 575 -15.41 10.37 -5.05
N ASN A 576 -14.30 10.02 -4.40
CA ASN A 576 -12.96 10.36 -4.88
C ASN A 576 -12.71 9.78 -6.27
N CYS A 577 -12.89 8.46 -6.43
CA CYS A 577 -12.68 7.77 -7.69
C CYS A 577 -13.56 8.32 -8.82
N ILE A 578 -14.84 8.60 -8.53
CA ILE A 578 -15.77 9.19 -9.51
C ILE A 578 -15.31 10.62 -9.85
N GLY A 579 -14.97 11.43 -8.86
CA GLY A 579 -14.58 12.81 -9.08
C GLY A 579 -13.26 12.97 -9.81
N ASP A 580 -12.30 12.07 -9.62
CA ASP A 580 -11.06 11.99 -10.39
C ASP A 580 -11.35 11.65 -11.86
N SER A 581 -12.31 10.75 -12.10
CA SER A 581 -12.59 10.21 -13.44
C SER A 581 -13.11 11.26 -14.41
N PHE A 582 -13.72 12.34 -13.94
CA PHE A 582 -14.19 13.43 -14.80
C PHE A 582 -13.39 14.74 -14.65
N ARG A 583 -12.25 14.69 -13.95
CA ARG A 583 -11.34 15.84 -13.77
C ARG A 583 -9.99 15.69 -14.46
N GLY A 584 -9.79 14.61 -15.20
CA GLY A 584 -8.68 14.46 -16.13
C GLY A 584 -7.66 13.39 -15.76
N ALA A 585 -7.96 12.51 -14.80
CA ALA A 585 -7.16 11.31 -14.55
C ALA A 585 -7.01 10.49 -15.85
N THR A 586 -5.80 9.97 -16.10
CA THR A 586 -5.55 9.05 -17.22
C THR A 586 -6.12 7.66 -16.95
N TRP A 587 -6.10 7.21 -15.69
CA TRP A 587 -6.91 6.08 -15.23
C TRP A 587 -7.32 6.28 -13.77
N VAL A 588 -8.40 5.61 -13.37
CA VAL A 588 -8.87 5.57 -11.98
C VAL A 588 -9.09 4.13 -11.54
N ALA A 589 -8.98 3.88 -10.24
CA ALA A 589 -9.17 2.56 -9.65
C ALA A 589 -9.96 2.64 -8.34
N LEU A 590 -10.89 1.70 -8.13
CA LEU A 590 -11.59 1.49 -6.87
C LEU A 590 -11.48 0.02 -6.44
N HIS A 591 -10.90 -0.22 -5.27
CA HIS A 591 -10.55 -1.54 -4.76
C HIS A 591 -11.26 -1.84 -3.44
N ASN A 592 -11.44 -3.13 -3.14
CA ASN A 592 -11.91 -3.66 -1.87
C ASN A 592 -10.75 -4.28 -1.09
N GLY A 593 -10.54 -3.78 0.14
CA GLY A 593 -9.72 -4.41 1.15
C GLY A 593 -8.24 -4.02 1.17
N GLY A 594 -7.83 -3.00 0.41
CA GLY A 594 -6.43 -2.57 0.39
C GLY A 594 -5.91 -2.23 1.78
N GLY A 595 -4.77 -2.80 2.18
CA GLY A 595 -4.21 -2.57 3.51
C GLY A 595 -4.69 -3.55 4.57
N CYS A 596 -5.80 -3.25 5.23
CA CYS A 596 -6.30 -4.03 6.38
C CYS A 596 -6.88 -5.41 5.99
N GLY A 597 -7.18 -5.62 4.71
CA GLY A 597 -7.67 -6.90 4.18
C GLY A 597 -9.08 -6.82 3.60
N TRP A 598 -9.44 -7.85 2.83
CA TRP A 598 -10.71 -7.98 2.11
C TRP A 598 -11.94 -7.76 3.02
N GLY A 599 -12.88 -6.92 2.58
CA GLY A 599 -14.13 -6.61 3.27
C GLY A 599 -14.03 -5.54 4.36
N GLU A 600 -12.82 -5.11 4.73
CA GLU A 600 -12.61 -4.13 5.81
C GLU A 600 -12.40 -2.70 5.28
N VAL A 601 -12.21 -2.52 3.96
CA VAL A 601 -11.74 -1.27 3.36
C VAL A 601 -12.35 -1.06 1.97
N ILE A 602 -12.66 0.19 1.63
CA ILE A 602 -12.84 0.63 0.24
C ILE A 602 -11.79 1.68 -0.08
N ASN A 603 -10.97 1.44 -1.09
CA ASN A 603 -9.77 2.23 -1.37
C ASN A 603 -9.58 2.50 -2.87
N GLY A 604 -9.32 3.74 -3.25
CA GLY A 604 -9.17 4.20 -4.62
C GLY A 604 -7.91 5.01 -4.87
N GLY A 605 -7.54 5.07 -6.15
CA GLY A 605 -6.35 5.75 -6.64
C GLY A 605 -6.47 6.10 -8.12
N PHE A 606 -5.44 6.77 -8.63
CA PHE A 606 -5.42 7.29 -10.00
C PHE A 606 -4.02 7.15 -10.61
N GLY A 607 -3.96 7.30 -11.93
CA GLY A 607 -2.74 7.72 -12.62
C GLY A 607 -3.04 8.84 -13.60
N LEU A 608 -2.09 9.76 -13.75
CA LEU A 608 -2.22 10.96 -14.55
C LEU A 608 -0.94 11.19 -15.35
N VAL A 609 -1.04 11.20 -16.67
CA VAL A 609 0.10 11.44 -17.56
C VAL A 609 0.28 12.94 -17.81
N LEU A 610 1.47 13.42 -17.51
CA LEU A 610 2.01 14.71 -17.90
C LEU A 610 2.83 14.52 -19.17
N ASP A 611 2.45 15.18 -20.26
CA ASP A 611 3.07 15.04 -21.57
C ASP A 611 3.68 16.35 -22.10
N GLY A 612 3.70 17.39 -21.25
CA GLY A 612 4.16 18.73 -21.62
C GLY A 612 3.06 19.62 -22.21
N SER A 613 1.89 19.08 -22.54
CA SER A 613 0.80 19.89 -23.08
C SER A 613 0.18 20.80 -22.03
N LEU A 614 -0.40 21.93 -22.48
CA LEU A 614 -1.22 22.79 -21.64
C LEU A 614 -2.41 22.02 -21.05
N GLU A 615 -3.01 21.12 -21.84
CA GLU A 615 -4.14 20.32 -21.40
C GLU A 615 -3.78 19.39 -20.22
N ALA A 616 -2.62 18.72 -20.27
CA ALA A 616 -2.16 17.90 -19.16
C ALA A 616 -1.93 18.71 -17.88
N GLY A 617 -1.36 19.92 -18.00
CA GLY A 617 -1.22 20.83 -16.87
C GLY A 617 -2.56 21.24 -16.25
N GLU A 618 -3.58 21.52 -17.08
CA GLU A 618 -4.92 21.88 -16.60
C GLU A 618 -5.66 20.68 -15.98
N ARG A 619 -5.52 19.48 -16.54
CA ARG A 619 -6.02 18.23 -15.93
C ARG A 619 -5.38 17.99 -14.56
N ALA A 620 -4.05 18.19 -14.45
CA ALA A 620 -3.33 18.02 -13.19
C ALA A 620 -3.85 18.93 -12.09
N LYS A 621 -4.02 20.24 -12.37
CA LYS A 621 -4.57 21.18 -11.39
C LYS A 621 -5.97 20.78 -10.92
N LYS A 622 -6.87 20.45 -11.85
CA LYS A 622 -8.27 20.12 -11.53
C LYS A 622 -8.40 18.83 -10.74
N MET A 623 -7.70 17.78 -11.18
CA MET A 623 -7.77 16.46 -10.57
C MET A 623 -7.08 16.47 -9.19
N LEU A 624 -5.86 16.99 -9.07
CA LEU A 624 -5.12 17.00 -7.79
C LEU A 624 -5.78 17.91 -6.75
N ALA A 625 -6.45 18.99 -7.18
CA ALA A 625 -7.27 19.79 -6.28
C ALA A 625 -8.40 18.97 -5.67
N TRP A 626 -9.16 18.25 -6.48
CA TRP A 626 -10.25 17.39 -6.00
C TRP A 626 -9.75 16.21 -5.15
N ASP A 627 -8.74 15.49 -5.63
CA ASP A 627 -8.17 14.30 -5.00
C ASP A 627 -7.67 14.57 -3.57
N VAL A 628 -7.30 15.82 -3.26
CA VAL A 628 -6.94 16.25 -1.91
C VAL A 628 -8.11 16.90 -1.18
N SER A 629 -8.75 17.92 -1.76
CA SER A 629 -9.78 18.69 -1.04
C SER A 629 -10.99 17.85 -0.62
N ASN A 630 -11.33 16.78 -1.36
CA ASN A 630 -12.46 15.90 -1.01
C ASN A 630 -12.33 15.31 0.40
N GLY A 631 -11.20 14.64 0.67
CA GLY A 631 -10.93 14.02 1.96
C GLY A 631 -10.63 15.05 3.05
N VAL A 632 -9.99 16.18 2.72
CA VAL A 632 -9.82 17.29 3.68
C VAL A 632 -11.19 17.84 4.09
N ALA A 633 -12.11 18.07 3.14
CA ALA A 633 -13.45 18.55 3.44
C ALA A 633 -14.25 17.54 4.29
N ARG A 634 -14.16 16.24 3.98
CA ARG A 634 -14.77 15.18 4.80
C ARG A 634 -14.21 15.20 6.22
N ARG A 635 -12.88 15.22 6.38
CA ARG A 635 -12.24 15.24 7.71
C ARG A 635 -12.57 16.51 8.49
N ALA A 636 -12.70 17.64 7.79
CA ALA A 636 -13.14 18.91 8.38
C ALA A 636 -14.58 18.81 8.89
N TRP A 637 -15.48 18.22 8.11
CA TRP A 637 -16.88 17.97 8.49
C TRP A 637 -16.99 17.12 9.76
N CYS A 638 -16.12 16.11 9.90
CA CYS A 638 -16.03 15.28 11.10
C CYS A 638 -15.44 16.01 12.32
N GLY A 639 -15.13 17.31 12.21
CA GLY A 639 -14.66 18.14 13.31
C GLY A 639 -13.13 18.19 13.50
N HIS A 640 -12.35 17.69 12.54
CA HIS A 640 -10.88 17.68 12.69
C HIS A 640 -10.28 19.08 12.52
N PRO A 641 -9.55 19.64 13.51
CA PRO A 641 -9.12 21.04 13.50
C PRO A 641 -8.17 21.37 12.35
N TYR A 642 -7.14 20.54 12.09
CA TYR A 642 -6.23 20.74 10.96
C TYR A 642 -6.94 20.72 9.60
N ALA A 643 -7.97 19.89 9.44
CA ALA A 643 -8.72 19.81 8.21
C ALA A 643 -9.62 21.03 7.99
N GLN A 644 -10.24 21.57 9.05
CA GLN A 644 -11.00 22.82 8.98
C GLN A 644 -10.13 24.00 8.53
N GLU A 645 -8.89 24.04 9.00
CA GLU A 645 -7.94 25.07 8.57
C GLU A 645 -7.49 24.85 7.11
N ALA A 646 -7.07 23.62 6.76
CA ALA A 646 -6.61 23.29 5.42
C ALA A 646 -7.69 23.50 4.34
N ILE A 647 -8.94 23.12 4.62
CA ILE A 647 -10.05 23.36 3.67
C ILE A 647 -10.36 24.85 3.57
N SER A 648 -10.24 25.61 4.66
CA SER A 648 -10.44 27.08 4.61
C SER A 648 -9.39 27.76 3.75
N ARG A 649 -8.11 27.35 3.84
CA ARG A 649 -7.06 27.84 2.92
C ARG A 649 -7.38 27.48 1.46
N SER A 650 -7.88 26.27 1.21
CA SER A 650 -8.26 25.81 -0.14
C SER A 650 -9.44 26.61 -0.72
N MET A 651 -10.44 26.96 0.10
CA MET A 651 -11.56 27.82 -0.30
C MET A 651 -11.13 29.28 -0.57
N ASN A 652 -10.13 29.78 0.17
CA ASN A 652 -9.61 31.14 -0.04
C ASN A 652 -8.84 31.27 -1.37
N GLU A 653 -8.15 30.21 -1.81
CA GLU A 653 -7.47 30.19 -3.12
C GLU A 653 -8.47 30.06 -4.28
N ASN A 654 -9.56 29.32 -4.08
CA ASN A 654 -10.53 29.01 -5.13
C ASN A 654 -11.96 29.32 -4.68
N GLU A 655 -12.46 30.49 -5.08
CA GLU A 655 -13.81 30.96 -4.74
C GLU A 655 -14.94 30.02 -5.23
N ALA A 656 -14.67 29.17 -6.23
CA ALA A 656 -15.64 28.18 -6.69
C ALA A 656 -15.72 26.94 -5.79
N LEU A 657 -14.74 26.73 -4.89
CA LEU A 657 -14.79 25.68 -3.89
C LEU A 657 -15.55 26.20 -2.66
N ILE A 658 -16.77 25.70 -2.49
CA ILE A 658 -17.60 26.00 -1.32
C ILE A 658 -17.95 24.67 -0.65
N VAL A 659 -17.50 24.49 0.60
CA VAL A 659 -17.82 23.30 1.39
C VAL A 659 -18.66 23.65 2.61
N THR A 660 -19.44 22.69 3.10
CA THR A 660 -20.16 22.83 4.36
C THR A 660 -19.17 22.84 5.53
N LYS A 661 -19.15 23.91 6.31
CA LYS A 661 -18.33 24.00 7.54
C LYS A 661 -19.08 23.37 8.72
N SER A 662 -18.44 22.46 9.43
CA SER A 662 -19.00 21.90 10.66
C SER A 662 -18.93 22.92 11.80
N HIS A 663 -19.98 22.99 12.62
CA HIS A 663 -19.97 23.76 13.86
C HIS A 663 -19.92 22.81 15.05
N SER A 664 -18.83 22.86 15.82
CA SER A 664 -18.69 22.04 17.03
C SER A 664 -19.67 22.51 18.10
N ILE A 665 -20.29 21.56 18.81
CA ILE A 665 -21.09 21.89 19.99
C ILE A 665 -20.17 22.34 21.13
N SER A 666 -20.37 23.57 21.63
CA SER A 666 -19.52 24.14 22.69
C SER A 666 -19.94 23.71 24.11
N ASN A 667 -21.17 23.21 24.27
CA ASN A 667 -21.70 22.74 25.54
C ASN A 667 -22.52 21.45 25.34
N THR A 668 -21.98 20.31 25.77
CA THR A 668 -22.63 18.99 25.67
C THR A 668 -23.81 18.83 26.62
N ASP A 669 -23.90 19.61 27.71
CA ASP A 669 -25.04 19.58 28.64
C ASP A 669 -26.37 19.91 27.95
N VAL A 670 -26.31 20.65 26.83
CA VAL A 670 -27.50 20.95 26.03
C VAL A 670 -28.12 19.65 25.48
N ILE A 671 -27.29 18.66 25.12
CA ILE A 671 -27.75 17.35 24.66
C ILE A 671 -28.36 16.57 25.83
N GLU A 672 -27.67 16.51 26.97
CA GLU A 672 -28.15 15.79 28.15
C GLU A 672 -29.51 16.34 28.62
N LYS A 673 -29.63 17.66 28.74
CA LYS A 673 -30.90 18.33 29.09
C LYS A 673 -32.01 18.06 28.07
N ALA A 674 -31.69 18.06 26.78
CA ALA A 674 -32.66 17.75 25.74
C ALA A 674 -33.15 16.30 25.86
N LEU A 675 -32.25 15.34 26.07
CA LEU A 675 -32.60 13.93 26.24
C LEU A 675 -33.42 13.70 27.51
N GLU A 676 -33.01 14.29 28.64
CA GLU A 676 -33.77 14.24 29.90
C GLU A 676 -35.19 14.80 29.77
N SER A 677 -35.39 15.83 28.94
CA SER A 677 -36.69 16.44 28.70
C SER A 677 -37.62 15.61 27.80
N ILE A 678 -37.08 14.67 27.01
CA ILE A 678 -37.83 13.79 26.10
C ILE A 678 -38.16 12.44 26.77
N VAL A 679 -37.30 11.98 27.67
CA VAL A 679 -37.46 10.69 28.37
C VAL A 679 -38.41 10.79 29.59
N LYS A 680 -38.74 12.01 30.04
CA LYS A 680 -39.84 12.29 30.98
C LYS A 680 -41.17 12.40 30.25
#